data_AF-A0AAD5F3X8-F1
#
_entry.id   AF-A0AAD5F3X8-F1
#
_cell.length_a   1.000
_cell.length_b   1.000
_cell.length_c   1.000
_cell.angle_alpha   90.00
_cell.angle_beta   90.00
_cell.angle_gamma   90.00
#
_symmetry.space_group_name_H-M   'P 1'
#
loop_
_entity.id
_entity.type
_entity.pdbx_description
1 polymer ?
#
loop_
_entity_poly.entity_id
_entity_poly.type
_entity_poly.pdbx_seq_one_letter_code
_entity_poly.pdbx_strand_id
1 'polypeptide(L)'
;MSKKKEKTQSLNDAVRKGVPYGFVDYREYRDSRTQIKRKKAFQVGVWSLWSIWLCGLALFCLSLYATQCFLPSLKDQIMRPKLSQRDAGVSEPPRIIIFSAPRPFTGSVGARQSLAIRSWLALSPQIAVVLFSKDPSVVSFAGAFDSRVLVEPNIDFTFLGTPFFHSMMARSRSFSSDISVLVDPETIVLPDFISTMNYAYKLDHDWLLVASSRNVSDLPFYLDEDGKHWRRENGKLMTTQEEIFGQSWQSTPCEGKLLMAWNNKDLPLHSGVLPPFLYGRGVHNSWVVSEALSSELRFVFDASWTISSFYLVDQEHQTDWNVGGSNASNFERSWEYAGNSHIGALYGSLSYHEINYHSLVKLLKCDGQYIFVNTTENIVCPTVYQSAGRLWKGWILRFGWKKNTLAWAEGVKSPGQLSDCSQMVPTKHTKPLDLPFSLETLLSFNADKNNTIVLTAAGYSYKDMLMSWVCRLRQLQVTNFIICALDQEIYEFAVLQGLPVFRDPLAPSEISFSDCHFGTKCFQKVTKVKSRMVLKILMMGYNVLLSDADVYWFRNPLPLLYSFGPAVLAAQSDEFNKTGPINLPRRLNSGFYFARSDGSTIDAMKKVVAHAATSDLSEQPSFYDTLCGEGGSNRVGDDRCLEPETNLSVHFLDRDLFPNGAYLDLWQRKKVRAACVKQGCFVLHNNWIRGRLKKLERQVLSGLWEYDTSTRMCQHHSKLVKKV
;
A
#
# COMPACT_ATOMS: atom_id res chain seq x y z
N MET A 1 -33.26 -5.04 55.68
CA MET A 1 -33.13 -6.37 56.34
C MET A 1 -31.88 -7.06 55.75
N SER A 2 -30.72 -6.82 56.36
CA SER A 2 -29.89 -7.79 57.11
C SER A 2 -29.30 -8.91 56.22
N LYS A 3 -28.09 -8.71 55.66
CA LYS A 3 -26.75 -9.07 56.19
C LYS A 3 -26.43 -10.59 56.17
N LYS A 4 -25.46 -10.97 55.33
CA LYS A 4 -24.43 -12.03 55.51
C LYS A 4 -23.23 -11.59 54.65
N LYS A 5 -22.16 -10.96 55.14
CA LYS A 5 -20.99 -11.49 55.90
C LYS A 5 -20.50 -12.84 55.33
N GLU A 6 -19.47 -12.84 54.47
CA GLU A 6 -18.02 -12.88 54.77
C GLU A 6 -17.58 -14.14 55.53
N LYS A 7 -16.73 -14.96 54.88
CA LYS A 7 -15.40 -15.43 55.34
C LYS A 7 -14.81 -16.37 54.28
N THR A 8 -13.78 -15.96 53.53
CA THR A 8 -12.33 -16.05 53.78
C THR A 8 -11.71 -17.30 53.14
N GLN A 9 -10.67 -17.01 52.38
CA GLN A 9 -9.81 -17.81 51.52
C GLN A 9 -8.70 -18.52 52.33
N SER A 10 -7.88 -19.30 51.60
CA SER A 10 -6.46 -19.60 51.81
C SER A 10 -6.09 -21.02 52.32
N LEU A 11 -5.51 -21.85 51.45
CA LEU A 11 -4.07 -22.27 51.37
C LEU A 11 -3.86 -23.62 52.09
N ASN A 12 -2.94 -24.54 51.76
CA ASN A 12 -2.09 -24.85 50.60
C ASN A 12 -1.39 -26.20 50.92
N ASP A 13 -0.66 -26.76 49.94
CA ASP A 13 0.45 -27.73 50.04
C ASP A 13 0.13 -29.24 50.17
N ALA A 14 0.91 -30.18 49.64
CA ALA A 14 1.89 -30.25 48.55
C ALA A 14 2.35 -31.73 48.43
N VAL A 15 2.42 -32.25 47.20
CA VAL A 15 3.56 -33.02 46.64
C VAL A 15 3.93 -34.43 47.17
N ARG A 16 4.20 -35.32 46.17
CA ARG A 16 5.16 -36.46 46.09
C ARG A 16 4.71 -37.88 46.47
N LYS A 17 4.53 -38.76 45.47
CA LYS A 17 5.53 -39.74 44.94
C LYS A 17 4.87 -40.88 44.15
N GLY A 18 5.48 -41.22 43.00
CA GLY A 18 5.83 -42.62 42.64
C GLY A 18 4.75 -43.57 42.10
N VAL A 19 4.80 -43.76 40.77
CA VAL A 19 4.28 -44.85 39.92
C VAL A 19 4.76 -46.28 40.37
N PRO A 20 4.44 -47.45 39.72
CA PRO A 20 3.32 -47.92 38.84
C PRO A 20 2.81 -49.40 39.10
N TYR A 21 1.89 -49.87 38.23
CA TYR A 21 1.53 -51.27 37.80
C TYR A 21 0.67 -52.12 38.76
N GLY A 22 -0.33 -52.93 38.34
CA GLY A 22 -0.89 -53.29 37.03
C GLY A 22 -1.99 -54.37 37.18
N PHE A 23 -2.80 -54.60 36.12
CA PHE A 23 -3.56 -55.81 35.70
C PHE A 23 -4.41 -56.60 36.74
N VAL A 24 -5.70 -56.92 36.56
CA VAL A 24 -6.39 -57.93 35.70
C VAL A 24 -7.91 -57.73 35.95
N ASP A 25 -8.83 -57.52 35.01
CA ASP A 25 -9.52 -58.35 33.99
C ASP A 25 -10.73 -59.23 34.43
N TYR A 26 -11.74 -59.24 33.55
CA TYR A 26 -12.93 -60.09 33.34
C TYR A 26 -14.27 -59.94 34.10
N ARG A 27 -15.23 -59.32 33.37
CA ARG A 27 -16.63 -59.74 33.01
C ARG A 27 -17.28 -60.89 33.81
N GLU A 28 -18.57 -60.86 34.16
CA GLU A 28 -19.72 -61.00 33.24
C GLU A 28 -21.10 -60.70 33.90
N TYR A 29 -22.02 -60.06 33.14
CA TYR A 29 -23.50 -60.21 33.02
C TYR A 29 -24.40 -60.35 34.30
N ARG A 30 -25.57 -59.72 34.48
CA ARG A 30 -26.71 -59.34 33.61
C ARG A 30 -27.77 -58.62 34.49
N ASP A 31 -28.47 -57.57 34.03
CA ASP A 31 -29.97 -57.59 34.06
C ASP A 31 -30.69 -56.41 33.35
N SER A 32 -31.13 -56.70 32.13
CA SER A 32 -32.49 -56.57 31.54
C SER A 32 -33.45 -55.39 31.77
N ARG A 33 -33.16 -54.32 32.53
CA ARG A 33 -34.08 -53.14 32.63
C ARG A 33 -33.69 -51.93 31.77
N THR A 34 -32.52 -51.93 31.14
CA THR A 34 -31.99 -50.80 30.34
C THR A 34 -32.30 -50.87 28.84
N GLN A 35 -32.79 -51.99 28.32
CA GLN A 35 -32.99 -52.14 26.86
C GLN A 35 -34.22 -51.38 26.31
N ILE A 36 -35.29 -51.22 27.08
CA ILE A 36 -36.51 -50.56 26.58
C ILE A 36 -36.35 -49.02 26.55
N LYS A 37 -35.59 -48.44 27.49
CA LYS A 37 -35.24 -47.00 27.46
C LYS A 37 -34.16 -46.68 26.42
N ARG A 38 -33.23 -47.60 26.12
CA ARG A 38 -32.20 -47.40 25.07
C ARG A 38 -32.76 -47.39 23.66
N LYS A 39 -33.79 -48.19 23.32
CA LYS A 39 -34.36 -48.17 21.95
C LYS A 39 -35.02 -46.83 21.60
N LYS A 40 -35.77 -46.21 22.53
CA LYS A 40 -36.36 -44.87 22.31
C LYS A 40 -35.29 -43.76 22.28
N ALA A 41 -34.27 -43.82 23.13
CA ALA A 41 -33.18 -42.82 23.12
C ALA A 41 -32.30 -42.93 21.86
N PHE A 42 -32.07 -44.13 21.34
CA PHE A 42 -31.28 -44.34 20.12
C PHE A 42 -32.04 -43.89 18.86
N GLN A 43 -33.35 -44.13 18.78
CA GLN A 43 -34.17 -43.59 17.69
C GLN A 43 -34.18 -42.05 17.71
N VAL A 44 -34.38 -41.40 18.86
CA VAL A 44 -34.38 -39.93 18.94
C VAL A 44 -32.99 -39.35 18.61
N GLY A 45 -31.91 -40.00 19.05
CA GLY A 45 -30.54 -39.57 18.72
C GLY A 45 -30.20 -39.67 17.23
N VAL A 46 -30.62 -40.75 16.55
CA VAL A 46 -30.38 -40.93 15.11
C VAL A 46 -31.16 -39.91 14.28
N TRP A 47 -32.42 -39.63 14.63
CA TRP A 47 -33.22 -38.60 13.96
C TRP A 47 -32.68 -37.18 14.20
N SER A 48 -32.11 -36.93 15.38
CA SER A 48 -31.44 -35.64 15.69
C SER A 48 -30.16 -35.47 14.87
N LEU A 49 -29.36 -36.52 14.73
CA LEU A 49 -28.15 -36.52 13.88
C LEU A 49 -28.48 -36.34 12.40
N TRP A 50 -29.55 -36.98 11.92
CA TRP A 50 -30.06 -36.79 10.56
C TRP A 50 -30.59 -35.37 10.33
N SER A 51 -31.29 -34.79 11.32
CA SER A 51 -31.72 -33.39 11.24
C SER A 51 -30.55 -32.42 11.21
N ILE A 52 -29.48 -32.67 11.96
CA ILE A 52 -28.26 -31.84 11.93
C ILE A 52 -27.56 -31.97 10.58
N TRP A 53 -27.47 -33.18 10.04
CA TRP A 53 -26.89 -33.41 8.71
C TRP A 53 -27.72 -32.75 7.59
N LEU A 54 -29.05 -32.85 7.64
CA LEU A 54 -29.94 -32.21 6.68
C LEU A 54 -29.90 -30.68 6.78
N CYS A 55 -29.86 -30.12 8.00
CA CYS A 55 -29.68 -28.69 8.20
C CYS A 55 -28.30 -28.23 7.72
N GLY A 56 -27.24 -29.01 7.96
CA GLY A 56 -25.90 -28.74 7.45
C GLY A 56 -25.84 -28.75 5.93
N LEU A 57 -26.51 -29.71 5.29
CA LEU A 57 -26.59 -29.82 3.83
C LEU A 57 -27.45 -28.70 3.23
N ALA A 58 -28.56 -28.32 3.90
CA ALA A 58 -29.37 -27.18 3.51
C ALA A 58 -28.60 -25.86 3.65
N LEU A 59 -27.82 -25.67 4.72
CA LEU A 59 -26.94 -24.50 4.90
C LEU A 59 -25.81 -24.49 3.87
N PHE A 60 -25.27 -25.66 3.50
CA PHE A 60 -24.28 -25.78 2.44
C PHE A 60 -24.88 -25.44 1.07
N CYS A 61 -26.08 -25.92 0.76
CA CYS A 61 -26.81 -25.55 -0.45
C CYS A 61 -27.22 -24.08 -0.46
N LEU A 62 -27.63 -23.50 0.68
CA LEU A 62 -27.91 -22.07 0.82
C LEU A 62 -26.64 -21.24 0.70
N SER A 63 -25.50 -21.73 1.18
CA SER A 63 -24.18 -21.11 1.00
C SER A 63 -23.75 -21.14 -0.47
N LEU A 64 -23.93 -22.27 -1.17
CA LEU A 64 -23.69 -22.39 -2.61
C LEU A 64 -24.63 -21.52 -3.44
N TYR A 65 -25.91 -21.46 -3.06
CA TYR A 65 -26.90 -20.62 -3.70
C TYR A 65 -26.63 -19.13 -3.44
N ALA A 66 -26.25 -18.76 -2.22
CA ALA A 66 -25.83 -17.41 -1.88
C ALA A 66 -24.55 -17.03 -2.60
N THR A 67 -23.56 -17.92 -2.72
CA THR A 67 -22.35 -17.64 -3.52
C THR A 67 -22.67 -17.53 -5.01
N GLN A 68 -23.62 -18.30 -5.55
CA GLN A 68 -24.12 -18.12 -6.92
C GLN A 68 -24.96 -16.85 -7.13
N CYS A 69 -25.68 -16.37 -6.10
CA CYS A 69 -26.50 -15.15 -6.16
C CYS A 69 -25.73 -13.87 -5.82
N PHE A 70 -24.63 -13.95 -5.05
CA PHE A 70 -23.76 -12.84 -4.68
C PHE A 70 -22.51 -12.71 -5.58
N LEU A 71 -22.23 -13.70 -6.43
CA LEU A 71 -21.46 -13.44 -7.65
C LEU A 71 -22.34 -12.53 -8.52
N PRO A 72 -21.96 -11.26 -8.76
CA PRO A 72 -22.68 -10.46 -9.74
C PRO A 72 -22.66 -11.25 -11.04
N SER A 73 -23.84 -11.46 -11.61
CA SER A 73 -24.05 -12.09 -12.90
C SER A 73 -23.05 -11.53 -13.92
N LEU A 74 -21.94 -12.26 -14.10
CA LEU A 74 -21.00 -12.08 -15.20
C LEU A 74 -21.68 -12.34 -16.57
N LYS A 75 -22.98 -12.67 -16.56
CA LYS A 75 -23.83 -12.86 -17.72
C LYS A 75 -24.57 -11.59 -18.16
N ASP A 76 -24.81 -10.61 -17.28
CA ASP A 76 -25.67 -9.45 -17.59
C ASP A 76 -24.92 -8.19 -18.06
N GLN A 77 -23.59 -8.24 -18.22
CA GLN A 77 -22.82 -7.19 -18.92
C GLN A 77 -22.38 -7.59 -20.35
N ILE A 78 -22.75 -8.78 -20.83
CA ILE A 78 -22.49 -9.18 -22.21
C ILE A 78 -23.64 -8.68 -23.09
N MET A 79 -23.67 -7.37 -23.36
CA MET A 79 -24.29 -6.89 -24.60
C MET A 79 -23.46 -7.48 -25.73
N ARG A 80 -23.95 -8.58 -26.33
CA ARG A 80 -23.37 -9.18 -27.55
C ARG A 80 -23.18 -8.08 -28.60
N PRO A 81 -21.95 -7.69 -28.98
CA PRO A 81 -21.75 -7.01 -30.24
C PRO A 81 -21.98 -8.03 -31.34
N LYS A 82 -22.71 -7.64 -32.39
CA LYS A 82 -22.87 -8.46 -33.59
C LYS A 82 -21.49 -8.88 -34.09
N LEU A 83 -21.33 -10.18 -34.30
CA LEU A 83 -20.16 -10.82 -34.89
C LEU A 83 -19.91 -10.22 -36.28
N SER A 84 -19.00 -9.26 -36.40
CA SER A 84 -18.44 -8.89 -37.70
C SER A 84 -17.34 -9.88 -38.02
N GLN A 85 -17.56 -10.71 -39.05
CA GLN A 85 -16.47 -11.43 -39.72
C GLN A 85 -15.37 -10.42 -40.06
N ARG A 86 -14.21 -10.54 -39.42
CA ARG A 86 -13.00 -9.88 -39.90
C ARG A 86 -12.45 -10.74 -41.02
N ASP A 87 -12.68 -10.29 -42.25
CA ASP A 87 -11.95 -10.73 -43.42
C ASP A 87 -10.44 -10.59 -43.18
N ALA A 88 -9.69 -11.54 -43.72
CA ALA A 88 -8.23 -11.57 -43.72
C ALA A 88 -7.66 -10.39 -44.52
N GLY A 89 -7.58 -9.22 -43.88
CA GLY A 89 -6.91 -8.01 -44.38
C GLY A 89 -5.91 -7.51 -43.35
N VAL A 90 -4.69 -7.23 -43.81
CA VAL A 90 -3.53 -6.63 -43.11
C VAL A 90 -3.81 -6.23 -41.64
N SER A 91 -3.38 -7.07 -40.69
CA SER A 91 -3.50 -6.78 -39.25
C SER A 91 -2.70 -5.52 -38.93
N GLU A 92 -3.39 -4.47 -38.49
CA GLU A 92 -2.74 -3.30 -37.90
C GLU A 92 -1.85 -3.75 -36.72
N PRO A 93 -0.66 -3.13 -36.54
CA PRO A 93 0.19 -3.38 -35.38
C PRO A 93 -0.54 -3.01 -34.08
N PRO A 94 -0.30 -3.75 -32.97
CA PRO A 94 -0.98 -3.49 -31.70
C PRO A 94 -0.54 -2.16 -31.09
N ARG A 95 -1.49 -1.44 -30.47
CA ARG A 95 -1.19 -0.27 -29.65
C ARG A 95 -0.55 -0.72 -28.33
N ILE A 96 0.72 -0.41 -28.16
CA ILE A 96 1.52 -0.77 -26.97
C ILE A 96 1.67 0.47 -26.07
N ILE A 97 1.36 0.33 -24.78
CA ILE A 97 1.70 1.33 -23.75
C ILE A 97 2.70 0.73 -22.78
N ILE A 98 3.80 1.44 -22.56
CA ILE A 98 4.82 1.09 -21.58
C ILE A 98 4.64 1.94 -20.33
N PHE A 99 4.48 1.28 -19.20
CA PHE A 99 4.32 1.86 -17.88
C PHE A 99 5.64 1.75 -17.12
N SER A 100 6.01 2.82 -16.43
CA SER A 100 7.13 2.80 -15.49
C SER A 100 6.99 3.92 -14.45
N ALA A 101 7.82 3.89 -13.41
CA ALA A 101 7.83 4.93 -12.39
C ALA A 101 9.29 5.37 -12.11
N PRO A 102 9.78 6.39 -12.84
CA PRO A 102 11.16 6.85 -12.71
C PRO A 102 11.35 7.68 -11.43
N ARG A 103 12.57 7.63 -10.90
CA ARG A 103 13.13 8.57 -9.93
C ARG A 103 13.36 9.94 -10.59
N PRO A 104 13.58 11.02 -9.81
CA PRO A 104 13.95 12.32 -10.36
C PRO A 104 15.13 12.21 -11.35
N PHE A 105 15.05 12.95 -12.46
CA PHE A 105 16.06 12.93 -13.53
C PHE A 105 17.28 13.78 -13.13
N THR A 106 18.03 13.30 -12.14
CA THR A 106 19.21 13.96 -11.59
C THR A 106 20.41 13.01 -11.61
N GLY A 107 21.59 13.52 -11.96
CA GLY A 107 22.84 12.75 -11.94
C GLY A 107 22.85 11.52 -12.86
N SER A 108 23.60 10.50 -12.46
CA SER A 108 23.78 9.24 -13.21
C SER A 108 22.48 8.45 -13.36
N VAL A 109 21.61 8.45 -12.34
CA VAL A 109 20.27 7.82 -12.39
C VAL A 109 19.41 8.47 -13.47
N GLY A 110 19.39 9.82 -13.52
CA GLY A 110 18.66 10.54 -14.57
C GLY A 110 19.14 10.20 -15.98
N ALA A 111 20.46 10.10 -16.18
CA ALA A 111 21.03 9.73 -17.48
C ALA A 111 20.63 8.32 -17.92
N ARG A 112 20.70 7.34 -17.01
CA ARG A 112 20.31 5.94 -17.29
C ARG A 112 18.82 5.81 -17.62
N GLN A 113 17.96 6.46 -16.83
CA GLN A 113 16.51 6.46 -17.11
C GLN A 113 16.17 7.13 -18.44
N SER A 114 16.88 8.22 -18.78
CA SER A 114 16.73 8.89 -20.08
C SER A 114 17.07 7.96 -21.24
N LEU A 115 18.20 7.24 -21.15
CA LEU A 115 18.61 6.28 -22.17
C LEU A 115 17.61 5.13 -22.30
N ALA A 116 17.15 4.56 -21.18
CA ALA A 116 16.15 3.49 -21.17
C ALA A 116 14.85 3.95 -21.84
N ILE A 117 14.28 5.09 -21.45
CA ILE A 117 13.02 5.56 -22.05
C ILE A 117 13.18 5.89 -23.54
N ARG A 118 14.31 6.50 -23.94
CA ARG A 118 14.63 6.73 -25.36
C ARG A 118 14.73 5.42 -26.14
N SER A 119 15.30 4.37 -25.56
CA SER A 119 15.33 3.04 -26.19
C SER A 119 13.93 2.53 -26.50
N TRP A 120 12.98 2.73 -25.59
CA TRP A 120 11.60 2.29 -25.76
C TRP A 120 10.89 3.06 -26.87
N LEU A 121 11.11 4.38 -26.92
CA LEU A 121 10.53 5.27 -27.93
C LEU A 121 11.07 5.00 -29.34
N ALA A 122 12.31 4.51 -29.44
CA ALA A 122 12.97 4.13 -30.68
C ALA A 122 12.39 2.85 -31.31
N LEU A 123 11.75 1.97 -30.53
CA LEU A 123 11.24 0.67 -31.00
C LEU A 123 10.15 0.82 -32.07
N SER A 124 9.24 1.80 -31.90
CA SER A 124 8.14 2.06 -32.84
C SER A 124 7.54 3.44 -32.54
N PRO A 125 7.14 4.22 -33.58
CA PRO A 125 6.46 5.50 -33.38
C PRO A 125 5.09 5.38 -32.70
N GLN A 126 4.50 4.19 -32.68
CA GLN A 126 3.17 3.94 -32.09
C GLN A 126 3.21 3.64 -30.59
N ILE A 127 4.39 3.46 -30.01
CA ILE A 127 4.53 3.25 -28.57
C ILE A 127 4.31 4.57 -27.85
N ALA A 128 3.41 4.50 -26.85
CA ALA A 128 3.27 5.53 -25.84
C ALA A 128 3.85 5.05 -24.51
N VAL A 129 4.38 5.98 -23.73
CA VAL A 129 4.99 5.73 -22.42
C VAL A 129 4.22 6.53 -21.36
N VAL A 130 3.88 5.88 -20.25
CA VAL A 130 3.25 6.52 -19.10
C VAL A 130 4.19 6.39 -17.91
N LEU A 131 4.66 7.53 -17.42
CA LEU A 131 5.57 7.66 -16.28
C LEU A 131 4.78 8.07 -15.05
N PHE A 132 4.75 7.21 -14.04
CA PHE A 132 4.12 7.54 -12.76
C PHE A 132 5.08 8.34 -11.88
N SER A 133 4.84 9.63 -11.73
CA SER A 133 5.65 10.50 -10.88
C SER A 133 4.93 11.80 -10.51
N LYS A 134 5.35 12.41 -9.40
CA LYS A 134 4.99 13.77 -9.00
C LYS A 134 6.16 14.76 -9.13
N ASP A 135 7.33 14.27 -9.52
CA ASP A 135 8.54 15.07 -9.56
C ASP A 135 8.59 15.97 -10.81
N PRO A 136 8.87 17.28 -10.66
CA PRO A 136 8.94 18.22 -11.79
C PRO A 136 9.95 17.83 -12.87
N SER A 137 11.06 17.16 -12.52
CA SER A 137 12.07 16.74 -13.50
C SER A 137 11.53 15.71 -14.48
N VAL A 138 10.62 14.83 -14.04
CA VAL A 138 9.95 13.84 -14.89
C VAL A 138 8.99 14.52 -15.86
N VAL A 139 8.28 15.55 -15.39
CA VAL A 139 7.40 16.39 -16.24
C VAL A 139 8.23 17.13 -17.30
N SER A 140 9.36 17.72 -16.91
CA SER A 140 10.27 18.40 -17.83
C SER A 140 10.83 17.43 -18.88
N PHE A 141 11.22 16.22 -18.48
CA PHE A 141 11.71 15.19 -19.39
C PHE A 141 10.62 14.77 -20.39
N ALA A 142 9.41 14.48 -19.91
CA ALA A 142 8.29 14.06 -20.76
C ALA A 142 7.90 15.14 -21.79
N GLY A 143 8.01 16.42 -21.42
CA GLY A 143 7.71 17.55 -22.31
C GLY A 143 8.55 17.61 -23.59
N ALA A 144 9.69 16.91 -23.64
CA ALA A 144 10.52 16.81 -24.84
C ALA A 144 10.01 15.81 -25.89
N PHE A 145 8.99 15.01 -25.59
CA PHE A 145 8.52 13.89 -26.42
C PHE A 145 7.04 13.99 -26.81
N ASP A 146 6.51 15.22 -26.89
CA ASP A 146 5.13 15.52 -27.27
C ASP A 146 4.09 14.63 -26.54
N SER A 147 3.08 14.14 -27.25
CA SER A 147 2.02 13.28 -26.70
C SER A 147 2.45 11.82 -26.50
N ARG A 148 3.70 11.45 -26.81
CA ARG A 148 4.16 10.05 -26.70
C ARG A 148 4.57 9.68 -25.28
N VAL A 149 4.94 10.64 -24.44
CA VAL A 149 5.30 10.41 -23.03
C VAL A 149 4.37 11.21 -22.14
N LEU A 150 3.60 10.51 -21.29
CA LEU A 150 2.65 11.10 -20.37
C LEU A 150 3.14 10.92 -18.93
N VAL A 151 2.97 11.95 -18.09
CA VAL A 151 3.21 11.84 -16.65
C VAL A 151 1.90 11.70 -15.92
N GLU A 152 1.78 10.65 -15.10
CA GLU A 152 0.58 10.35 -14.31
C GLU A 152 0.88 10.47 -12.81
N PRO A 153 0.49 11.57 -12.16
CA PRO A 153 0.75 11.79 -10.74
C PRO A 153 -0.29 11.17 -9.80
N ASN A 154 -1.44 10.72 -10.32
CA ASN A 154 -2.59 10.28 -9.51
C ASN A 154 -2.45 8.82 -9.04
N ILE A 155 -1.36 8.55 -8.33
CA ILE A 155 -1.12 7.32 -7.58
C ILE A 155 -0.65 7.64 -6.16
N ASP A 156 -0.60 6.61 -5.33
CA ASP A 156 -0.10 6.70 -3.97
C ASP A 156 1.43 6.57 -3.92
N PHE A 157 2.05 7.29 -2.99
CA PHE A 157 3.49 7.31 -2.76
C PHE A 157 3.78 7.25 -1.25
N THR A 158 4.94 6.70 -0.89
CA THR A 158 5.49 6.81 0.47
C THR A 158 5.93 8.25 0.76
N PHE A 159 6.23 8.55 2.02
CA PHE A 159 6.81 9.84 2.41
C PHE A 159 8.19 10.11 1.80
N LEU A 160 8.89 9.07 1.32
CA LEU A 160 10.16 9.17 0.60
C LEU A 160 9.99 9.21 -0.93
N GLY A 161 8.75 9.33 -1.41
CA GLY A 161 8.44 9.42 -2.84
C GLY A 161 8.47 8.10 -3.60
N THR A 162 8.52 6.95 -2.91
CA THR A 162 8.46 5.64 -3.59
C THR A 162 7.02 5.33 -4.00
N PRO A 163 6.75 4.99 -5.26
CA PRO A 163 5.40 4.73 -5.73
C PRO A 163 4.87 3.39 -5.24
N PHE A 164 3.58 3.36 -4.91
CA PHE A 164 2.88 2.12 -4.59
C PHE A 164 2.45 1.39 -5.86
N PHE A 165 2.91 0.16 -6.00
CA PHE A 165 2.71 -0.72 -7.14
C PHE A 165 1.22 -1.05 -7.37
N HIS A 166 0.42 -1.28 -6.33
CA HIS A 166 -1.01 -1.51 -6.48
C HIS A 166 -1.75 -0.32 -7.06
N SER A 167 -1.37 0.88 -6.64
CA SER A 167 -1.90 2.10 -7.21
C SER A 167 -1.48 2.30 -8.66
N MET A 168 -0.24 1.92 -9.03
CA MET A 168 0.22 1.93 -10.43
C MET A 168 -0.60 0.96 -11.30
N MET A 169 -0.77 -0.28 -10.85
CA MET A 169 -1.53 -1.32 -11.56
C MET A 169 -3.01 -0.98 -11.68
N ALA A 170 -3.60 -0.35 -10.66
CA ALA A 170 -4.97 0.14 -10.74
C ALA A 170 -5.10 1.30 -11.74
N ARG A 171 -4.13 2.23 -11.77
CA ARG A 171 -4.17 3.40 -12.63
C ARG A 171 -3.87 3.07 -14.10
N SER A 172 -3.02 2.08 -14.38
CA SER A 172 -2.69 1.64 -15.74
C SER A 172 -3.91 1.12 -16.50
N ARG A 173 -4.86 0.46 -15.82
CA ARG A 173 -6.15 0.00 -16.39
C ARG A 173 -7.01 1.13 -16.94
N SER A 174 -6.71 2.37 -16.58
CA SER A 174 -7.45 3.54 -17.02
C SER A 174 -6.97 4.10 -18.37
N PHE A 175 -5.94 3.48 -18.97
CA PHE A 175 -5.40 3.77 -20.29
C PHE A 175 -5.80 2.66 -21.26
N SER A 176 -6.23 3.04 -22.48
CA SER A 176 -6.64 2.09 -23.51
C SER A 176 -5.43 1.66 -24.34
N SER A 177 -5.09 0.38 -24.33
CA SER A 177 -4.07 -0.22 -25.20
C SER A 177 -4.41 -1.67 -25.53
N ASP A 178 -3.86 -2.19 -26.63
CA ASP A 178 -3.94 -3.62 -26.94
C ASP A 178 -3.02 -4.44 -26.03
N ILE A 179 -1.82 -3.89 -25.76
CA ILE A 179 -0.80 -4.48 -24.91
C ILE A 179 -0.35 -3.46 -23.88
N SER A 180 -0.31 -3.88 -22.63
CA SER A 180 0.31 -3.14 -21.53
C SER A 180 1.65 -3.78 -21.20
N VAL A 181 2.66 -2.94 -20.97
CA VAL A 181 4.00 -3.38 -20.62
C VAL A 181 4.40 -2.65 -19.33
N LEU A 182 4.95 -3.35 -18.37
CA LEU A 182 5.58 -2.77 -17.20
C LEU A 182 7.07 -3.12 -17.19
N VAL A 183 7.90 -2.11 -17.04
CA VAL A 183 9.36 -2.25 -17.09
C VAL A 183 10.03 -1.26 -16.14
N ASP A 184 11.15 -1.68 -15.55
CA ASP A 184 11.97 -0.81 -14.69
C ASP A 184 12.47 0.42 -15.47
N PRO A 185 12.46 1.62 -14.86
CA PRO A 185 12.80 2.87 -15.55
C PRO A 185 14.23 2.94 -16.07
N GLU A 186 15.14 2.04 -15.65
CA GLU A 186 16.53 2.00 -16.09
C GLU A 186 16.83 0.79 -17.01
N THR A 187 15.82 -0.02 -17.34
CA THR A 187 15.98 -1.15 -18.27
C THR A 187 15.88 -0.70 -19.73
N ILE A 188 16.94 -0.96 -20.49
CA ILE A 188 17.01 -0.75 -21.94
C ILE A 188 16.33 -1.93 -22.64
N VAL A 189 15.54 -1.65 -23.68
CA VAL A 189 14.82 -2.67 -24.46
C VAL A 189 15.20 -2.53 -25.95
N LEU A 190 15.50 -3.65 -26.59
CA LEU A 190 15.95 -3.69 -27.99
C LEU A 190 14.84 -4.06 -29.00
N PRO A 191 15.05 -3.84 -30.31
CA PRO A 191 14.02 -4.00 -31.36
C PRO A 191 13.36 -5.39 -31.49
N ASP A 192 14.02 -6.46 -31.04
CA ASP A 192 13.45 -7.81 -31.03
C ASP A 192 12.18 -7.92 -30.15
N PHE A 193 12.03 -7.02 -29.18
CA PHE A 193 10.81 -6.81 -28.42
C PHE A 193 9.57 -6.69 -29.32
N ILE A 194 9.62 -5.88 -30.39
CA ILE A 194 8.46 -5.64 -31.26
C ILE A 194 8.08 -6.88 -32.05
N SER A 195 9.07 -7.65 -32.52
CA SER A 195 8.81 -8.91 -33.21
C SER A 195 8.07 -9.90 -32.29
N THR A 196 8.50 -9.96 -31.04
CA THR A 196 7.91 -10.85 -30.03
C THR A 196 6.53 -10.38 -29.60
N MET A 197 6.30 -9.08 -29.41
CA MET A 197 4.96 -8.53 -29.14
C MET A 197 3.99 -8.77 -30.28
N ASN A 198 4.42 -8.58 -31.53
CA ASN A 198 3.59 -8.85 -32.72
C ASN A 198 3.21 -10.33 -32.84
N TYR A 199 4.10 -11.24 -32.43
CA TYR A 199 3.78 -12.66 -32.35
C TYR A 199 2.77 -12.94 -31.23
N ALA A 200 3.04 -12.45 -30.01
CA ALA A 200 2.18 -12.66 -28.85
C ALA A 200 0.76 -12.08 -29.05
N TYR A 201 0.65 -10.94 -29.74
CA TYR A 201 -0.65 -10.33 -30.06
C TYR A 201 -1.56 -11.22 -30.91
N LYS A 202 -0.98 -12.07 -31.76
CA LYS A 202 -1.70 -13.00 -32.63
C LYS A 202 -2.19 -14.27 -31.91
N LEU A 203 -1.81 -14.45 -30.64
CA LEU A 203 -2.29 -15.58 -29.84
C LEU A 203 -3.78 -15.39 -29.51
N ASP A 204 -4.56 -16.46 -29.66
CA ASP A 204 -6.00 -16.43 -29.45
C ASP A 204 -6.40 -16.28 -27.97
N HIS A 205 -5.46 -16.52 -27.05
CA HIS A 205 -5.70 -16.50 -25.60
C HIS A 205 -5.33 -15.17 -24.93
N ASP A 206 -5.79 -15.00 -23.69
CA ASP A 206 -5.22 -14.01 -22.77
C ASP A 206 -3.93 -14.53 -22.18
N TRP A 207 -2.91 -13.68 -22.14
CA TRP A 207 -1.57 -14.05 -21.75
C TRP A 207 -0.91 -13.03 -20.82
N LEU A 208 0.09 -13.51 -20.08
CA LEU A 208 1.10 -12.72 -19.38
C LEU A 208 2.47 -13.23 -19.82
N LEU A 209 3.24 -12.36 -20.43
CA LEU A 209 4.61 -12.60 -20.84
C LEU A 209 5.54 -12.00 -19.80
N VAL A 210 6.55 -12.76 -19.40
CA VAL A 210 7.64 -12.30 -18.54
C VAL A 210 8.97 -12.40 -19.26
N ALA A 211 9.87 -11.44 -19.07
CA ALA A 211 11.22 -11.48 -19.61
C ALA A 211 12.23 -10.87 -18.62
N SER A 212 13.27 -11.61 -18.28
CA SER A 212 14.34 -11.19 -17.38
C SER A 212 15.32 -10.26 -18.09
N SER A 213 15.65 -9.14 -17.45
CA SER A 213 16.69 -8.22 -17.94
C SER A 213 18.09 -8.74 -17.63
N ARG A 214 19.03 -8.53 -18.54
CA ARG A 214 20.44 -8.91 -18.38
C ARG A 214 21.22 -7.78 -17.71
N ASN A 215 21.93 -8.09 -16.64
CA ASN A 215 22.84 -7.13 -16.00
C ASN A 215 24.12 -6.99 -16.85
N VAL A 216 24.45 -5.76 -17.21
CA VAL A 216 25.65 -5.43 -17.99
C VAL A 216 26.36 -4.24 -17.36
N SER A 217 27.70 -4.26 -17.36
CA SER A 217 28.52 -3.17 -16.83
C SER A 217 28.76 -2.07 -17.87
N ASP A 218 28.77 -2.43 -19.15
CA ASP A 218 28.93 -1.50 -20.27
C ASP A 218 28.19 -2.03 -21.51
N LEU A 219 27.79 -1.12 -22.39
CA LEU A 219 27.11 -1.45 -23.64
C LEU A 219 28.05 -1.21 -24.82
N PRO A 220 28.29 -2.23 -25.68
CA PRO A 220 29.13 -2.06 -26.87
C PRO A 220 28.43 -1.26 -28.00
N PHE A 221 27.28 -0.65 -27.69
CA PHE A 221 26.43 0.08 -28.62
C PHE A 221 25.79 1.29 -27.95
N TYR A 222 25.54 2.32 -28.74
CA TYR A 222 24.91 3.57 -28.32
C TYR A 222 23.70 3.87 -29.22
N LEU A 223 22.75 4.63 -28.67
CA LEU A 223 21.63 5.15 -29.44
C LEU A 223 22.10 6.43 -30.15
N ASP A 224 21.84 6.55 -31.45
CA ASP A 224 22.23 7.73 -32.23
C ASP A 224 21.60 9.04 -31.68
N GLU A 225 22.17 10.19 -32.05
CA GLU A 225 21.72 11.52 -31.59
C GLU A 225 20.23 11.77 -31.89
N ASP A 226 19.75 11.25 -33.02
CA ASP A 226 18.34 11.33 -33.42
C ASP A 226 17.42 10.42 -32.58
N GLY A 227 17.99 9.52 -31.77
CA GLY A 227 17.27 8.61 -30.88
C GLY A 227 16.49 7.52 -31.61
N LYS A 228 16.89 7.16 -32.82
CA LYS A 228 16.13 6.26 -33.72
C LYS A 228 16.81 4.92 -33.96
N HIS A 229 18.14 4.87 -33.95
CA HIS A 229 18.87 3.66 -34.30
C HIS A 229 20.01 3.36 -33.34
N TRP A 230 20.17 2.07 -33.04
CA TRP A 230 21.30 1.55 -32.30
C TRP A 230 22.52 1.37 -33.22
N ARG A 231 23.67 1.89 -32.79
CA ARG A 231 24.95 1.82 -33.50
C ARG A 231 26.04 1.25 -32.60
N ARG A 232 26.99 0.52 -33.18
CA ARG A 232 28.22 0.09 -32.50
C ARG A 232 29.24 1.23 -32.48
N GLU A 233 30.26 1.13 -31.63
CA GLU A 233 31.37 2.09 -31.56
C GLU A 233 32.05 2.34 -32.92
N ASN A 234 32.10 1.31 -33.77
CA ASN A 234 32.63 1.40 -35.13
C ASN A 234 31.66 2.06 -36.16
N GLY A 235 30.53 2.60 -35.71
CA GLY A 235 29.54 3.32 -36.52
C GLY A 235 28.56 2.45 -37.31
N LYS A 236 28.70 1.12 -37.30
CA LYS A 236 27.75 0.20 -37.97
C LYS A 236 26.44 0.07 -37.21
N LEU A 237 25.35 -0.18 -37.94
CA LEU A 237 24.04 -0.47 -37.34
C LEU A 237 24.10 -1.78 -36.54
N MET A 238 23.47 -1.81 -35.38
CA MET A 238 23.43 -3.02 -34.56
C MET A 238 22.40 -4.03 -35.11
N THR A 239 22.79 -5.30 -35.21
CA THR A 239 21.92 -6.44 -35.55
C THR A 239 21.66 -7.30 -34.32
N THR A 240 20.38 -7.50 -33.97
CA THR A 240 19.92 -8.19 -32.75
C THR A 240 20.34 -9.66 -32.63
N GLN A 241 20.69 -10.33 -33.73
CA GLN A 241 21.01 -11.77 -33.73
C GLN A 241 22.42 -12.12 -33.21
N GLU A 242 23.37 -11.18 -33.19
CA GLU A 242 24.79 -11.49 -32.92
C GLU A 242 25.18 -11.43 -31.44
N GLU A 243 24.46 -10.69 -30.59
CA GLU A 243 24.87 -10.43 -29.20
C GLU A 243 24.18 -11.33 -28.15
N ILE A 244 23.18 -12.13 -28.56
CA ILE A 244 22.50 -13.09 -27.67
C ILE A 244 23.47 -14.19 -27.18
N PHE A 245 24.56 -14.43 -27.91
CA PHE A 245 25.45 -15.58 -27.74
C PHE A 245 26.82 -15.27 -27.09
N GLY A 246 27.17 -14.01 -26.84
CA GLY A 246 28.55 -13.61 -26.51
C GLY A 246 28.92 -13.49 -25.03
N GLN A 247 27.95 -13.42 -24.11
CA GLN A 247 28.22 -13.17 -22.68
C GLN A 247 27.59 -14.24 -21.80
N SER A 248 28.32 -14.64 -20.75
CA SER A 248 27.88 -15.69 -19.82
C SER A 248 26.59 -15.28 -19.10
N TRP A 249 25.60 -16.15 -19.14
CA TRP A 249 24.35 -15.99 -18.40
C TRP A 249 24.64 -16.10 -16.90
N GLN A 250 24.72 -14.96 -16.21
CA GLN A 250 24.63 -14.95 -14.76
C GLN A 250 23.16 -15.09 -14.35
N SER A 251 22.89 -15.91 -13.33
CA SER A 251 21.54 -16.02 -12.74
C SER A 251 21.06 -14.62 -12.37
N THR A 252 19.88 -14.23 -12.85
CA THR A 252 19.25 -13.01 -12.35
C THR A 252 18.76 -13.32 -10.94
N PRO A 253 19.17 -12.55 -9.92
CA PRO A 253 18.56 -12.68 -8.59
C PRO A 253 17.04 -12.49 -8.71
N CYS A 254 16.27 -12.93 -7.73
CA CYS A 254 14.82 -12.66 -7.64
C CYS A 254 14.47 -11.16 -7.54
N GLU A 255 15.46 -10.32 -7.27
CA GLU A 255 15.44 -8.85 -7.35
C GLU A 255 15.77 -8.31 -8.77
N GLY A 256 16.00 -9.20 -9.73
CA GLY A 256 16.30 -8.89 -11.13
C GLY A 256 15.15 -8.12 -11.78
N LYS A 257 15.51 -7.15 -12.61
CA LYS A 257 14.51 -6.32 -13.30
C LYS A 257 13.75 -7.17 -14.30
N LEU A 258 12.45 -7.31 -14.07
CA LEU A 258 11.55 -8.07 -14.92
C LEU A 258 10.79 -7.12 -15.84
N LEU A 259 10.74 -7.45 -17.13
CA LEU A 259 9.77 -6.89 -18.07
C LEU A 259 8.54 -7.79 -18.05
N MET A 260 7.37 -7.21 -17.79
CA MET A 260 6.08 -7.89 -17.85
C MET A 260 5.23 -7.27 -18.95
N ALA A 261 4.64 -8.08 -19.82
CA ALA A 261 3.68 -7.62 -20.82
C ALA A 261 2.43 -8.48 -20.79
N TRP A 262 1.28 -7.88 -21.02
CA TRP A 262 0.01 -8.61 -21.13
C TRP A 262 -0.91 -7.94 -22.12
N ASN A 263 -1.74 -8.74 -22.78
CA ASN A 263 -2.80 -8.23 -23.66
C ASN A 263 -4.01 -7.77 -22.82
N ASN A 264 -4.62 -6.64 -23.19
CA ASN A 264 -5.79 -6.12 -22.50
C ASN A 264 -7.09 -6.59 -23.19
N LYS A 265 -7.47 -7.86 -23.01
CA LYS A 265 -8.84 -8.34 -23.28
C LYS A 265 -9.64 -8.38 -21.96
N ASP A 266 -10.59 -9.30 -21.83
CA ASP A 266 -11.61 -9.28 -20.78
C ASP A 266 -11.14 -9.84 -19.42
N LEU A 267 -10.08 -10.67 -19.39
CA LEU A 267 -9.67 -11.36 -18.16
C LEU A 267 -8.71 -10.51 -17.29
N PRO A 268 -8.86 -10.50 -15.96
CA PRO A 268 -7.94 -9.76 -15.09
C PRO A 268 -6.54 -10.41 -15.04
N LEU A 269 -5.52 -9.62 -14.67
CA LEU A 269 -4.13 -10.09 -14.63
C LEU A 269 -3.84 -11.01 -13.43
N HIS A 270 -4.51 -10.77 -12.31
CA HIS A 270 -4.34 -11.49 -11.06
C HIS A 270 -5.71 -11.71 -10.41
N SER A 271 -5.86 -12.78 -9.64
CA SER A 271 -6.97 -12.95 -8.71
C SER A 271 -6.77 -12.09 -7.46
N GLY A 272 -7.86 -11.62 -6.86
CA GLY A 272 -7.82 -10.94 -5.57
C GLY A 272 -7.30 -9.49 -5.57
N VAL A 273 -7.09 -8.98 -4.36
CA VAL A 273 -6.65 -7.59 -4.11
C VAL A 273 -5.13 -7.54 -4.13
N LEU A 274 -4.57 -6.70 -5.01
CA LEU A 274 -3.12 -6.49 -5.06
C LEU A 274 -2.66 -5.85 -3.74
N PRO A 275 -1.72 -6.46 -3.00
CA PRO A 275 -1.23 -5.87 -1.76
C PRO A 275 -0.50 -4.55 -2.02
N PRO A 276 -0.37 -3.67 -1.00
CA PRO A 276 0.22 -2.35 -1.17
C PRO A 276 1.76 -2.41 -1.25
N PHE A 277 2.27 -3.10 -2.26
CA PHE A 277 3.70 -3.21 -2.51
C PHE A 277 4.28 -1.89 -2.97
N LEU A 278 5.53 -1.64 -2.58
CA LEU A 278 6.35 -0.57 -3.13
C LEU A 278 7.00 -1.01 -4.43
N TYR A 279 6.88 -0.20 -5.48
CA TYR A 279 7.42 -0.53 -6.80
C TYR A 279 8.95 -0.55 -6.79
N GLY A 280 9.53 -1.51 -7.49
CA GLY A 280 10.98 -1.66 -7.58
C GLY A 280 11.64 -2.15 -6.28
N ARG A 281 10.88 -2.77 -5.37
CA ARG A 281 11.37 -3.31 -4.09
C ARG A 281 10.98 -4.78 -3.94
N GLY A 282 11.95 -5.68 -3.77
CA GLY A 282 11.71 -7.10 -3.47
C GLY A 282 10.68 -7.79 -4.37
N VAL A 283 9.68 -8.42 -3.74
CA VAL A 283 8.89 -9.54 -4.30
C VAL A 283 7.67 -9.17 -5.16
N HIS A 284 7.40 -7.90 -5.42
CA HIS A 284 6.16 -7.48 -6.11
C HIS A 284 5.99 -8.09 -7.52
N ASN A 285 7.07 -8.18 -8.30
CA ASN A 285 7.05 -8.84 -9.63
C ASN A 285 6.71 -10.32 -9.49
N SER A 286 7.45 -11.04 -8.63
CA SER A 286 7.25 -12.45 -8.35
C SER A 286 5.84 -12.75 -7.86
N TRP A 287 5.25 -11.85 -7.07
CA TRP A 287 3.88 -11.97 -6.57
C TRP A 287 2.85 -11.96 -7.70
N VAL A 288 2.95 -11.02 -8.64
CA VAL A 288 2.03 -10.96 -9.79
C VAL A 288 2.12 -12.21 -10.65
N VAL A 289 3.34 -12.67 -10.92
CA VAL A 289 3.55 -13.90 -11.70
C VAL A 289 2.97 -15.11 -10.99
N SER A 290 3.15 -15.21 -9.66
CA SER A 290 2.56 -16.28 -8.84
C SER A 290 1.04 -16.31 -8.88
N GLU A 291 0.40 -15.14 -8.78
CA GLU A 291 -1.06 -15.04 -8.85
C GLU A 291 -1.58 -15.36 -10.24
N ALA A 292 -0.91 -14.87 -11.27
CA ALA A 292 -1.29 -15.17 -12.65
C ALA A 292 -1.20 -16.68 -12.94
N LEU A 293 -0.12 -17.34 -12.48
CA LEU A 293 0.05 -18.79 -12.60
C LEU A 293 -0.99 -19.56 -11.78
N SER A 294 -1.19 -19.20 -10.51
CA SER A 294 -2.10 -19.91 -9.61
C SER A 294 -3.57 -19.74 -9.98
N SER A 295 -3.94 -18.64 -10.61
CA SER A 295 -5.33 -18.37 -11.00
C SER A 295 -5.74 -19.04 -12.31
N GLU A 296 -4.76 -19.44 -13.14
CA GLU A 296 -4.95 -20.00 -14.48
C GLU A 296 -5.84 -19.14 -15.41
N LEU A 297 -6.04 -17.86 -15.08
CA LEU A 297 -6.85 -16.93 -15.88
C LEU A 297 -6.16 -16.57 -17.20
N ARG A 298 -4.83 -16.61 -17.22
CA ARG A 298 -4.01 -16.20 -18.36
C ARG A 298 -2.92 -17.24 -18.62
N PHE A 299 -2.57 -17.40 -19.88
CA PHE A 299 -1.42 -18.19 -20.28
C PHE A 299 -0.13 -17.44 -19.94
N VAL A 300 0.63 -17.94 -18.96
CA VAL A 300 1.88 -17.32 -18.50
C VAL A 300 3.09 -18.00 -19.16
N PHE A 301 3.98 -17.23 -19.77
CA PHE A 301 5.18 -17.78 -20.41
C PHE A 301 6.39 -16.82 -20.35
N ASP A 302 7.59 -17.40 -20.38
CA ASP A 302 8.87 -16.70 -20.34
C ASP A 302 9.40 -16.43 -21.77
N ALA A 303 9.66 -15.17 -22.08
CA ALA A 303 10.16 -14.69 -23.37
C ALA A 303 11.57 -14.11 -23.29
N SER A 304 12.33 -14.37 -22.22
CA SER A 304 13.70 -13.88 -22.00
C SER A 304 14.70 -14.24 -23.13
N TRP A 305 14.39 -15.28 -23.91
CA TRP A 305 15.19 -15.71 -25.06
C TRP A 305 14.84 -15.00 -26.37
N THR A 306 13.74 -14.26 -26.39
CA THR A 306 13.22 -13.56 -27.58
C THR A 306 13.09 -12.05 -27.38
N ILE A 307 13.40 -11.57 -26.19
CA ILE A 307 13.41 -10.16 -25.83
C ILE A 307 14.76 -9.85 -25.17
N SER A 308 15.53 -9.02 -25.84
CA SER A 308 16.81 -8.52 -25.37
C SER A 308 16.54 -7.25 -24.56
N SER A 309 16.72 -7.37 -23.25
CA SER A 309 16.60 -6.27 -22.30
C SER A 309 17.82 -6.23 -21.38
N PHE A 310 18.31 -5.03 -21.10
CA PHE A 310 19.57 -4.82 -20.39
C PHE A 310 19.39 -3.83 -19.25
N TYR A 311 20.01 -4.13 -18.11
CA TYR A 311 20.07 -3.27 -16.96
C TYR A 311 21.52 -2.92 -16.66
N LEU A 312 21.83 -1.62 -16.65
CA LEU A 312 23.19 -1.14 -16.42
C LEU A 312 23.52 -1.18 -14.93
N VAL A 313 24.47 -2.04 -14.56
CA VAL A 313 24.97 -2.18 -13.18
C VAL A 313 26.27 -1.40 -13.04
N ASP A 314 26.21 -0.29 -12.32
CA ASP A 314 27.39 0.49 -11.92
C ASP A 314 27.93 0.00 -10.55
N GLN A 315 29.17 0.34 -10.19
CA GLN A 315 29.78 -0.01 -8.89
C GLN A 315 28.97 0.50 -7.70
N GLU A 316 28.24 1.63 -7.85
CA GLU A 316 27.30 2.12 -6.84
C GLU A 316 26.15 1.13 -6.59
N HIS A 317 25.66 0.46 -7.63
CA HIS A 317 24.58 -0.52 -7.51
C HIS A 317 25.01 -1.82 -6.84
N GLN A 318 26.28 -2.23 -6.92
CA GLN A 318 26.78 -3.39 -6.15
C GLN A 318 26.58 -3.24 -4.63
N THR A 319 26.42 -2.00 -4.13
CA THR A 319 26.10 -1.74 -2.73
C THR A 319 24.61 -1.80 -2.39
N ASP A 320 23.70 -1.75 -3.38
CA ASP A 320 22.25 -1.94 -3.19
C ASP A 320 21.88 -3.42 -2.95
N TRP A 321 22.66 -4.36 -3.51
CA TRP A 321 22.39 -5.81 -3.43
C TRP A 321 22.86 -6.47 -2.13
N ASN A 322 23.76 -5.82 -1.39
CA ASN A 322 24.24 -6.34 -0.11
C ASN A 322 23.31 -5.87 1.00
N VAL A 323 22.34 -6.71 1.36
CA VAL A 323 21.68 -6.67 2.67
C VAL A 323 22.77 -6.85 3.74
N GLY A 324 23.36 -5.73 4.19
CA GLY A 324 24.50 -5.69 5.11
C GLY A 324 25.61 -4.68 4.74
N GLY A 325 25.52 -3.97 3.61
CA GLY A 325 26.52 -2.99 3.18
C GLY A 325 26.40 -1.61 3.83
N SER A 326 27.51 -1.10 4.35
CA SER A 326 27.71 0.11 5.15
C SER A 326 27.62 1.45 4.38
N ASN A 327 26.59 1.68 3.57
CA ASN A 327 26.30 2.99 2.97
C ASN A 327 25.03 3.60 3.59
N ALA A 328 25.12 4.82 4.10
CA ALA A 328 24.07 5.49 4.87
C ALA A 328 22.74 5.61 4.10
N SER A 329 22.76 5.82 2.78
CA SER A 329 21.55 5.88 1.93
C SER A 329 20.82 4.55 1.78
N ASN A 330 21.54 3.42 1.84
CA ASN A 330 20.98 2.08 1.61
C ASN A 330 20.34 1.53 2.88
N PHE A 331 20.86 1.93 4.05
CA PHE A 331 20.21 1.67 5.34
C PHE A 331 18.84 2.35 5.44
N GLU A 332 18.71 3.60 4.94
CA GLU A 332 17.49 4.41 5.06
C GLU A 332 16.26 3.82 4.34
N ARG A 333 16.44 3.04 3.26
CA ARG A 333 15.34 2.46 2.48
C ARG A 333 15.20 0.94 2.61
N SER A 334 16.03 0.29 3.43
CA SER A 334 15.97 -1.16 3.69
C SER A 334 14.60 -1.65 4.17
N TRP A 335 13.87 -0.81 4.91
CA TRP A 335 12.51 -1.10 5.38
C TRP A 335 11.50 -1.25 4.22
N GLU A 336 11.73 -0.63 3.06
CA GLU A 336 10.84 -0.75 1.89
C GLU A 336 10.88 -2.19 1.33
N TYR A 337 12.07 -2.82 1.32
CA TYR A 337 12.25 -4.22 0.94
C TYR A 337 11.65 -5.15 1.99
N ALA A 338 11.97 -4.93 3.27
CA ALA A 338 11.44 -5.72 4.37
C ALA A 338 9.90 -5.68 4.41
N GLY A 339 9.29 -4.50 4.18
CA GLY A 339 7.85 -4.32 4.14
C GLY A 339 7.20 -5.10 3.01
N ASN A 340 7.76 -5.04 1.80
CA ASN A 340 7.28 -5.84 0.68
C ASN A 340 7.42 -7.35 0.93
N SER A 341 8.54 -7.82 1.47
CA SER A 341 8.71 -9.24 1.81
C SER A 341 7.72 -9.68 2.89
N HIS A 342 7.49 -8.85 3.90
CA HIS A 342 6.51 -9.12 4.96
C HIS A 342 5.08 -9.23 4.42
N ILE A 343 4.65 -8.29 3.58
CA ILE A 343 3.32 -8.34 2.95
C ILE A 343 3.24 -9.53 1.98
N GLY A 344 4.30 -9.80 1.20
CA GLY A 344 4.33 -10.92 0.25
C GLY A 344 4.17 -12.28 0.93
N ALA A 345 4.69 -12.42 2.15
CA ALA A 345 4.52 -13.63 2.98
C ALA A 345 3.08 -13.81 3.52
N LEU A 346 2.28 -12.75 3.58
CA LEU A 346 0.96 -12.75 4.21
C LEU A 346 -0.21 -12.77 3.21
N TYR A 347 0.04 -12.45 1.93
CA TYR A 347 -1.01 -12.26 0.93
C TYR A 347 -0.76 -13.11 -0.33
N GLY A 348 -1.84 -13.64 -0.90
CA GLY A 348 -1.82 -14.34 -2.18
C GLY A 348 -1.22 -15.75 -2.14
N SER A 349 -1.09 -16.37 -3.31
CA SER A 349 -0.56 -17.71 -3.53
C SER A 349 0.89 -17.87 -3.05
N LEU A 350 1.68 -16.79 -3.08
CA LEU A 350 3.03 -16.74 -2.51
C LEU A 350 3.11 -17.06 -1.01
N SER A 351 2.02 -16.86 -0.26
CA SER A 351 1.98 -17.24 1.17
C SER A 351 1.82 -18.74 1.41
N TYR A 352 1.47 -19.51 0.37
CA TYR A 352 1.14 -20.94 0.46
C TYR A 352 1.96 -21.84 -0.47
N HIS A 353 2.49 -21.32 -1.58
CA HIS A 353 3.17 -22.10 -2.61
C HIS A 353 4.52 -21.49 -2.99
N GLU A 354 5.57 -22.32 -3.00
CA GLU A 354 6.86 -21.99 -3.61
C GLU A 354 6.70 -22.00 -5.14
N ILE A 355 7.16 -20.95 -5.81
CA ILE A 355 7.03 -20.83 -7.27
C ILE A 355 8.18 -21.58 -7.92
N ASN A 356 7.86 -22.70 -8.55
CA ASN A 356 8.82 -23.34 -9.43
C ASN A 356 8.87 -22.64 -10.80
N TYR A 357 9.67 -21.58 -10.92
CA TYR A 357 9.88 -20.90 -12.21
C TYR A 357 10.46 -21.81 -13.31
N HIS A 358 11.00 -22.98 -12.95
CA HIS A 358 11.53 -23.92 -13.94
C HIS A 358 10.44 -24.61 -14.76
N SER A 359 9.17 -24.60 -14.30
CA SER A 359 8.03 -25.17 -15.02
C SER A 359 7.37 -24.20 -16.01
N LEU A 360 7.78 -22.92 -16.02
CA LEU A 360 7.25 -21.95 -16.98
C LEU A 360 7.58 -22.36 -18.41
N VAL A 361 6.57 -22.26 -19.27
CA VAL A 361 6.74 -22.46 -20.71
C VAL A 361 7.60 -21.33 -21.26
N LYS A 362 8.63 -21.67 -22.03
CA LYS A 362 9.56 -20.72 -22.65
C LYS A 362 9.21 -20.49 -24.11
N LEU A 363 9.27 -19.24 -24.55
CA LEU A 363 9.17 -18.84 -25.94
C LEU A 363 10.57 -18.72 -26.54
N LEU A 364 10.82 -19.45 -27.62
CA LEU A 364 12.08 -19.44 -28.38
C LEU A 364 11.82 -19.01 -29.83
N LYS A 365 12.85 -18.47 -30.48
CA LYS A 365 12.84 -18.14 -31.91
C LYS A 365 13.89 -18.99 -32.64
N CYS A 366 13.44 -19.94 -33.46
CA CYS A 366 14.28 -20.84 -34.24
C CYS A 366 13.96 -20.69 -35.73
N ASP A 367 14.95 -20.44 -36.58
CA ASP A 367 14.79 -20.25 -38.03
C ASP A 367 13.67 -19.26 -38.42
N GLY A 368 13.51 -18.20 -37.62
CA GLY A 368 12.47 -17.18 -37.81
C GLY A 368 11.08 -17.57 -37.30
N GLN A 369 10.88 -18.80 -36.82
CA GLN A 369 9.63 -19.27 -36.23
C GLN A 369 9.68 -19.25 -34.70
N TYR A 370 8.56 -18.88 -34.10
CA TYR A 370 8.38 -18.87 -32.65
C TYR A 370 7.83 -20.20 -32.16
N ILE A 371 8.42 -20.74 -31.10
CA ILE A 371 8.10 -22.08 -30.57
C ILE A 371 7.99 -22.01 -29.05
N PHE A 372 6.98 -22.67 -28.48
CA PHE A 372 6.83 -22.85 -27.04
C PHE A 372 7.47 -24.16 -26.58
N VAL A 373 8.28 -24.11 -25.52
CA VAL A 373 9.00 -25.26 -24.96
C VAL A 373 8.75 -25.35 -23.46
N ASN A 374 8.28 -26.51 -23.00
CA ASN A 374 8.24 -26.84 -21.58
C ASN A 374 9.50 -27.64 -21.19
N THR A 375 10.37 -27.03 -20.40
CA THR A 375 11.64 -27.64 -19.96
C THR A 375 11.48 -28.77 -18.96
N THR A 376 10.37 -28.83 -18.21
CA THR A 376 10.11 -29.91 -17.23
C THR A 376 9.60 -31.19 -17.88
N GLU A 377 8.87 -31.08 -18.99
CA GLU A 377 8.27 -32.24 -19.68
C GLU A 377 9.00 -32.64 -20.98
N ASN A 378 10.04 -31.90 -21.39
CA ASN A 378 10.69 -32.02 -22.72
C ASN A 378 9.67 -31.96 -23.88
N ILE A 379 8.61 -31.17 -23.74
CA ILE A 379 7.54 -31.03 -24.74
C ILE A 379 7.76 -29.74 -25.54
N VAL A 380 7.78 -29.90 -26.87
CA VAL A 380 7.80 -28.79 -27.84
C VAL A 380 6.41 -28.68 -28.46
N CYS A 381 5.79 -27.51 -28.36
CA CYS A 381 4.50 -27.23 -28.99
C CYS A 381 4.74 -26.43 -30.29
N PRO A 382 4.82 -27.06 -31.47
CA PRO A 382 4.83 -26.32 -32.72
C PRO A 382 3.44 -25.71 -32.95
N THR A 383 3.45 -24.45 -33.36
CA THR A 383 2.30 -23.56 -33.56
C THR A 383 1.20 -24.21 -34.41
N VAL A 384 0.07 -24.59 -33.81
CA VAL A 384 -1.33 -24.36 -34.25
C VAL A 384 -2.25 -24.80 -33.08
N TYR A 385 -2.68 -23.87 -32.23
CA TYR A 385 -3.91 -24.06 -31.43
C TYR A 385 -5.00 -23.20 -32.06
N GLN A 386 -5.55 -23.70 -33.16
CA GLN A 386 -6.82 -23.22 -33.68
C GLN A 386 -7.93 -24.11 -33.10
N SER A 387 -8.86 -23.44 -32.42
CA SER A 387 -10.24 -23.84 -32.15
C SER A 387 -10.57 -24.65 -30.89
N ALA A 388 -11.70 -24.20 -30.33
CA ALA A 388 -12.69 -24.87 -29.49
C ALA A 388 -12.41 -24.93 -27.98
N GLY A 389 -13.11 -24.05 -27.27
CA GLY A 389 -13.19 -24.02 -25.82
C GLY A 389 -13.49 -25.39 -25.22
N ARG A 390 -12.61 -25.81 -24.31
CA ARG A 390 -12.85 -26.75 -23.22
C ARG A 390 -11.78 -26.52 -22.17
N LEU A 391 -12.17 -26.68 -20.91
CA LEU A 391 -11.27 -26.79 -19.76
C LEU A 391 -10.03 -27.62 -20.10
N TRP A 392 -8.90 -27.23 -19.51
CA TRP A 392 -7.55 -27.80 -19.62
C TRP A 392 -7.49 -29.32 -19.39
N LYS A 393 -8.02 -30.11 -20.33
CA LYS A 393 -7.85 -31.56 -20.46
C LYS A 393 -8.05 -31.95 -21.92
N GLY A 394 -6.98 -32.13 -22.69
CA GLY A 394 -7.08 -32.85 -23.97
C GLY A 394 -5.95 -32.64 -24.98
N TRP A 395 -5.07 -33.65 -25.06
CA TRP A 395 -4.19 -34.05 -26.17
C TRP A 395 -3.13 -33.09 -26.72
N ILE A 396 -1.97 -33.18 -26.09
CA ILE A 396 -0.65 -32.81 -26.61
C ILE A 396 -0.26 -33.81 -27.73
N LEU A 397 -0.14 -33.34 -28.97
CA LEU A 397 0.43 -34.12 -30.07
C LEU A 397 1.94 -34.28 -29.85
N ARG A 398 2.41 -35.51 -29.58
CA ARG A 398 3.84 -35.86 -29.53
C ARG A 398 4.40 -35.92 -30.95
N PHE A 399 5.11 -34.88 -31.39
CA PHE A 399 5.87 -34.92 -32.64
C PHE A 399 7.32 -35.34 -32.40
N GLY A 400 7.82 -36.25 -33.25
CA GLY A 400 9.20 -36.71 -33.26
C GLY A 400 10.18 -35.58 -33.64
N TRP A 401 11.32 -35.56 -32.95
CA TRP A 401 12.29 -34.47 -32.96
C TRP A 401 13.03 -34.33 -34.31
N LYS A 402 13.26 -33.10 -34.79
CA LYS A 402 14.36 -32.82 -35.73
C LYS A 402 15.66 -32.66 -34.93
N LYS A 403 16.75 -33.32 -35.34
CA LYS A 403 18.07 -33.33 -34.66
C LYS A 403 18.60 -31.92 -34.30
N ASN A 404 18.34 -30.90 -35.12
CA ASN A 404 18.84 -29.55 -34.88
C ASN A 404 18.11 -28.81 -33.74
N THR A 405 16.80 -29.06 -33.56
CA THR A 405 15.99 -28.46 -32.49
C THR A 405 16.35 -29.03 -31.11
N LEU A 406 16.84 -30.27 -31.12
CA LEU A 406 17.28 -31.09 -30.00
C LEU A 406 18.52 -30.52 -29.31
N ALA A 407 19.56 -30.23 -30.10
CA ALA A 407 20.82 -29.66 -29.62
C ALA A 407 20.64 -28.25 -29.03
N TRP A 408 19.71 -27.47 -29.60
CA TRP A 408 19.34 -26.15 -29.08
C TRP A 408 18.53 -26.23 -27.78
N ALA A 409 17.55 -27.13 -27.70
CA ALA A 409 16.77 -27.34 -26.47
C ALA A 409 17.64 -27.88 -25.31
N GLU A 410 18.68 -28.66 -25.61
CA GLU A 410 19.71 -29.06 -24.63
C GLU A 410 20.59 -27.89 -24.19
N GLY A 411 20.94 -26.96 -25.09
CA GLY A 411 21.65 -25.71 -24.75
C GLY A 411 20.84 -24.75 -23.86
N VAL A 412 19.51 -24.84 -23.88
CA VAL A 412 18.60 -24.04 -23.02
C VAL A 412 18.47 -24.63 -21.59
N LYS A 413 18.99 -25.83 -21.34
CA LYS A 413 18.91 -26.49 -20.01
C LYS A 413 19.82 -25.86 -18.95
N SER A 414 20.87 -25.12 -19.30
CA SER A 414 21.74 -24.38 -18.36
C SER A 414 22.63 -23.32 -19.06
N PRO A 415 22.92 -22.13 -18.50
CA PRO A 415 22.27 -21.36 -17.43
C PRO A 415 21.65 -20.05 -17.96
N GLY A 416 20.80 -19.43 -17.15
CA GLY A 416 20.00 -18.26 -17.49
C GLY A 416 18.66 -18.34 -16.77
N GLN A 417 18.76 -18.51 -15.45
CA GLN A 417 17.72 -19.06 -14.60
C GLN A 417 17.08 -17.91 -13.81
N LEU A 418 15.76 -17.80 -13.83
CA LEU A 418 15.07 -17.09 -12.77
C LEU A 418 15.19 -17.98 -11.53
N SER A 419 15.94 -17.52 -10.53
CA SER A 419 16.16 -18.30 -9.30
C SER A 419 14.83 -18.56 -8.58
N ASP A 420 14.72 -19.70 -7.91
CA ASP A 420 13.60 -19.99 -7.02
C ASP A 420 13.57 -18.97 -5.87
N CYS A 421 12.51 -18.17 -5.82
CA CYS A 421 12.40 -17.03 -4.90
C CYS A 421 11.87 -17.42 -3.52
N SER A 422 11.69 -18.72 -3.26
CA SER A 422 11.31 -19.28 -1.97
C SER A 422 12.20 -18.81 -0.81
N GLN A 423 13.49 -18.52 -1.07
CA GLN A 423 14.44 -18.09 -0.04
C GLN A 423 14.36 -16.60 0.35
N MET A 424 13.73 -15.73 -0.45
CA MET A 424 13.60 -14.28 -0.17
C MET A 424 12.36 -13.91 0.64
N VAL A 425 11.38 -14.81 0.74
CA VAL A 425 10.23 -14.65 1.61
C VAL A 425 10.60 -15.31 2.95
N PRO A 426 10.85 -14.54 4.02
CA PRO A 426 11.22 -15.14 5.29
C PRO A 426 10.16 -16.15 5.73
N THR A 427 10.58 -17.36 6.07
CA THR A 427 9.73 -18.32 6.75
C THR A 427 9.27 -17.70 8.07
N LYS A 428 7.95 -17.68 8.26
CA LYS A 428 7.17 -16.98 9.30
C LYS A 428 7.98 -16.48 10.52
N HIS A 429 7.81 -15.17 10.76
CA HIS A 429 8.30 -14.36 11.90
C HIS A 429 9.78 -13.94 11.84
N THR A 430 10.04 -12.81 11.19
CA THR A 430 11.32 -12.08 11.30
C THR A 430 11.06 -10.63 11.67
N LYS A 431 11.66 -10.18 12.78
CA LYS A 431 11.85 -8.81 13.35
C LYS A 431 10.72 -7.76 13.17
N PRO A 432 10.40 -6.96 14.19
CA PRO A 432 9.48 -5.82 14.04
C PRO A 432 9.89 -4.95 12.86
N LEU A 433 8.93 -4.58 12.02
CA LEU A 433 9.11 -3.62 10.94
C LEU A 433 9.31 -2.24 11.57
N ASP A 434 10.57 -1.83 11.69
CA ASP A 434 10.95 -0.54 12.24
C ASP A 434 11.57 0.36 11.16
N LEU A 435 11.20 1.64 11.19
CA LEU A 435 11.84 2.66 10.38
C LEU A 435 13.24 2.96 10.93
N PRO A 436 14.27 3.07 10.06
CA PRO A 436 15.64 3.38 10.47
C PRO A 436 15.85 4.87 10.81
N PHE A 437 14.78 5.63 11.04
CA PHE A 437 14.83 7.08 11.24
C PHE A 437 14.56 7.43 12.70
N SER A 438 15.43 8.27 13.28
CA SER A 438 15.13 8.91 14.55
C SER A 438 14.07 10.00 14.37
N LEU A 439 13.53 10.51 15.47
CA LEU A 439 12.59 11.63 15.41
C LEU A 439 13.24 12.86 14.76
N GLU A 440 14.49 13.16 15.10
CA GLU A 440 15.28 14.25 14.53
C GLU A 440 15.33 14.17 13.00
N THR A 441 15.63 12.98 12.47
CA THR A 441 15.71 12.73 11.03
C THR A 441 14.35 12.81 10.34
N LEU A 442 13.29 12.29 10.97
CA LEU A 442 11.93 12.44 10.43
C LEU A 442 11.51 13.91 10.38
N LEU A 443 11.81 14.69 11.41
CA LEU A 443 11.50 16.12 11.45
C LEU A 443 12.23 16.88 10.34
N SER A 444 13.51 16.60 10.09
CA SER A 444 14.28 17.29 9.06
C SER A 444 13.80 16.95 7.64
N PHE A 445 13.39 15.71 7.39
CA PHE A 445 12.86 15.29 6.08
C PHE A 445 11.46 15.83 5.79
N ASN A 446 10.63 15.99 6.83
CA ASN A 446 9.22 16.31 6.64
C ASN A 446 8.89 17.77 6.88
N ALA A 447 9.71 18.57 7.56
CA ALA A 447 9.36 19.96 7.86
C ALA A 447 9.12 20.82 6.61
N ASP A 448 8.17 21.75 6.70
CA ASP A 448 7.99 22.75 5.65
C ASP A 448 9.10 23.81 5.70
N LYS A 449 9.07 24.75 4.74
CA LYS A 449 10.01 25.88 4.66
C LYS A 449 10.07 26.79 5.90
N ASN A 450 9.08 26.69 6.80
CA ASN A 450 9.02 27.45 8.05
C ASN A 450 9.37 26.57 9.27
N ASN A 451 10.01 25.42 9.07
CA ASN A 451 10.28 24.42 10.10
C ASN A 451 9.02 23.94 10.83
N THR A 452 7.90 23.80 10.12
CA THR A 452 6.62 23.39 10.71
C THR A 452 6.27 21.96 10.38
N ILE A 453 5.78 21.23 11.38
CA ILE A 453 5.30 19.85 11.30
C ILE A 453 3.82 19.80 11.66
N VAL A 454 3.02 19.13 10.85
CA VAL A 454 1.66 18.73 11.20
C VAL A 454 1.72 17.40 11.95
N LEU A 455 1.46 17.42 13.25
CA LEU A 455 1.51 16.23 14.10
C LEU A 455 0.11 15.67 14.28
N THR A 456 -0.03 14.35 14.13
CA THR A 456 -1.22 13.62 14.57
C THR A 456 -0.79 12.43 15.43
N ALA A 457 -1.60 12.08 16.43
CA ALA A 457 -1.39 10.92 17.27
C ALA A 457 -2.55 9.95 17.10
N ALA A 458 -2.25 8.70 16.78
CA ALA A 458 -3.26 7.69 16.47
C ALA A 458 -2.89 6.34 17.08
N GLY A 459 -3.92 5.60 17.50
CA GLY A 459 -3.83 4.16 17.79
C GLY A 459 -4.45 3.35 16.67
N TYR A 460 -4.24 2.03 16.65
CA TYR A 460 -4.67 1.15 15.55
C TYR A 460 -6.18 1.18 15.32
N SER A 461 -6.93 1.44 16.39
CA SER A 461 -8.37 1.63 16.35
C SER A 461 -8.84 2.76 15.42
N TYR A 462 -7.98 3.74 15.11
CA TYR A 462 -8.26 4.88 14.22
C TYR A 462 -7.61 4.74 12.83
N LYS A 463 -7.00 3.59 12.48
CA LYS A 463 -6.20 3.42 11.26
C LYS A 463 -6.87 3.89 9.95
N ASP A 464 -8.17 3.60 9.76
CA ASP A 464 -8.86 3.92 8.51
C ASP A 464 -9.15 5.43 8.44
N MET A 465 -9.47 6.03 9.59
CA MET A 465 -9.70 7.47 9.72
C MET A 465 -8.39 8.24 9.55
N LEU A 466 -7.29 7.72 10.09
CA LEU A 466 -5.94 8.21 9.84
C LEU A 466 -5.62 8.18 8.34
N MET A 467 -5.91 7.09 7.64
CA MET A 467 -5.68 7.04 6.18
C MET A 467 -6.53 8.04 5.42
N SER A 468 -7.81 8.20 5.77
CA SER A 468 -8.63 9.26 5.17
C SER A 468 -8.06 10.66 5.45
N TRP A 469 -7.53 10.92 6.65
CA TRP A 469 -6.86 12.17 7.00
C TRP A 469 -5.58 12.39 6.16
N VAL A 470 -4.71 11.39 6.08
CA VAL A 470 -3.49 11.41 5.26
C VAL A 470 -3.80 11.67 3.78
N CYS A 471 -4.75 10.94 3.21
CA CYS A 471 -5.17 11.12 1.82
C CYS A 471 -5.67 12.54 1.58
N ARG A 472 -6.44 13.10 2.53
CA ARG A 472 -6.94 14.46 2.42
C ARG A 472 -5.82 15.50 2.48
N LEU A 473 -4.85 15.35 3.38
CA LEU A 473 -3.69 16.24 3.48
C LEU A 473 -2.86 16.21 2.18
N ARG A 474 -2.60 15.01 1.63
CA ARG A 474 -1.91 14.84 0.33
C ARG A 474 -2.65 15.55 -0.81
N GLN A 475 -3.98 15.43 -0.89
CA GLN A 475 -4.79 16.16 -1.89
C GLN A 475 -4.68 17.69 -1.73
N LEU A 476 -4.52 18.17 -0.49
CA LEU A 476 -4.31 19.59 -0.16
C LEU A 476 -2.85 20.05 -0.33
N GLN A 477 -1.97 19.18 -0.84
CA GLN A 477 -0.53 19.42 -0.97
C GLN A 477 0.17 19.72 0.37
N VAL A 478 -0.37 19.18 1.46
CA VAL A 478 0.24 19.23 2.80
C VAL A 478 1.00 17.91 2.99
N THR A 479 2.32 17.95 2.82
CA THR A 479 3.21 16.78 2.96
C THR A 479 4.03 16.78 4.24
N ASN A 480 4.03 17.90 4.98
CA ASN A 480 4.83 18.11 6.18
C ASN A 480 4.18 17.53 7.45
N PHE A 481 3.61 16.34 7.36
CA PHE A 481 2.99 15.66 8.50
C PHE A 481 3.83 14.51 9.03
N ILE A 482 3.70 14.22 10.33
CA ILE A 482 4.31 13.06 11.00
C ILE A 482 3.27 12.40 11.92
N ILE A 483 3.30 11.08 11.99
CA ILE A 483 2.42 10.27 12.81
C ILE A 483 3.14 9.87 14.11
N CYS A 484 2.56 10.22 15.27
CA CYS A 484 2.91 9.64 16.54
C CYS A 484 2.06 8.38 16.77
N ALA A 485 2.68 7.21 16.67
CA ALA A 485 2.03 5.94 16.93
C ALA A 485 1.87 5.72 18.44
N LEU A 486 0.63 5.46 18.85
CA LEU A 486 0.29 5.20 20.26
C LEU A 486 0.41 3.73 20.65
N ASP A 487 0.35 2.82 19.67
CA ASP A 487 0.52 1.37 19.83
C ASP A 487 1.44 0.78 18.75
N GLN A 488 1.83 -0.48 18.92
CA GLN A 488 2.71 -1.16 17.97
C GLN A 488 2.00 -1.44 16.65
N GLU A 489 0.72 -1.79 16.71
CA GLU A 489 -0.07 -2.18 15.55
C GLU A 489 -0.26 -1.02 14.57
N ILE A 490 -0.52 0.21 15.06
CA ILE A 490 -0.60 1.39 14.18
C ILE A 490 0.77 1.79 13.65
N TYR A 491 1.84 1.56 14.42
CA TYR A 491 3.19 1.82 13.95
C TYR A 491 3.50 0.93 12.75
N GLU A 492 3.37 -0.39 12.89
CA GLU A 492 3.60 -1.35 11.81
C GLU A 492 2.69 -1.07 10.60
N PHE A 493 1.42 -0.78 10.85
CA PHE A 493 0.50 -0.37 9.80
C PHE A 493 0.98 0.89 9.07
N ALA A 494 1.38 1.94 9.79
CA ALA A 494 1.86 3.18 9.21
C ALA A 494 3.16 2.98 8.41
N VAL A 495 4.08 2.14 8.88
CA VAL A 495 5.28 1.73 8.12
C VAL A 495 4.87 1.06 6.81
N LEU A 496 3.96 0.08 6.85
CA LEU A 496 3.47 -0.61 5.64
C LEU A 496 2.66 0.31 4.71
N GLN A 497 2.05 1.38 5.22
CA GLN A 497 1.40 2.42 4.42
C GLN A 497 2.38 3.52 3.96
N GLY A 498 3.69 3.37 4.23
CA GLY A 498 4.73 4.30 3.83
C GLY A 498 4.55 5.70 4.41
N LEU A 499 4.10 5.78 5.66
CA LEU A 499 3.89 7.03 6.39
C LEU A 499 5.12 7.37 7.26
N PRO A 500 5.43 8.66 7.47
CA PRO A 500 6.47 9.06 8.41
C PRO A 500 5.93 8.88 9.83
N VAL A 501 6.44 7.89 10.55
CA VAL A 501 5.90 7.47 11.86
C VAL A 501 7.00 7.25 12.89
N PHE A 502 6.73 7.63 14.14
CA PHE A 502 7.56 7.32 15.29
C PHE A 502 6.70 6.86 16.47
N ARG A 503 7.31 6.12 17.41
CA ARG A 503 6.69 5.77 18.70
C ARG A 503 7.25 6.67 19.79
N ASP A 504 6.44 6.99 20.79
CA ASP A 504 6.95 7.57 22.03
C ASP A 504 7.54 6.46 22.91
N PRO A 505 8.86 6.46 23.22
CA PRO A 505 9.48 5.45 24.09
C PRO A 505 8.87 5.43 25.50
N LEU A 506 8.21 6.52 25.91
CA LEU A 506 7.58 6.68 27.21
C LEU A 506 6.06 6.43 27.16
N ALA A 507 5.53 5.91 26.04
CA ALA A 507 4.14 5.49 25.96
C ALA A 507 3.90 4.20 26.77
N PRO A 508 2.80 4.08 27.53
CA PRO A 508 2.51 2.86 28.28
C PRO A 508 2.21 1.69 27.33
N SER A 509 2.94 0.58 27.47
CA SER A 509 2.82 -0.62 26.61
C SER A 509 1.56 -1.48 26.85
N GLU A 510 0.82 -1.23 27.93
CA GLU A 510 -0.29 -2.09 28.42
C GLU A 510 -1.70 -1.51 28.20
N ILE A 511 -1.89 -0.63 27.22
CA ILE A 511 -3.18 0.01 26.99
C ILE A 511 -3.89 -0.64 25.81
N SER A 512 -5.01 -1.33 26.06
CA SER A 512 -5.92 -1.74 24.99
C SER A 512 -6.62 -0.50 24.40
N PHE A 513 -6.20 -0.09 23.20
CA PHE A 513 -6.72 1.10 22.51
C PHE A 513 -8.14 0.95 21.96
N SER A 514 -8.76 -0.24 22.11
CA SER A 514 -10.11 -0.51 21.63
C SER A 514 -11.18 0.27 22.38
N ASP A 515 -10.98 0.49 23.70
CA ASP A 515 -11.97 1.03 24.65
C ASP A 515 -11.62 2.46 25.12
N CYS A 516 -10.68 3.12 24.44
CA CYS A 516 -10.23 4.47 24.75
C CYS A 516 -11.23 5.50 24.20
N HIS A 517 -12.08 6.02 25.09
CA HIS A 517 -13.09 7.03 24.76
C HIS A 517 -12.98 8.22 25.71
N PHE A 518 -13.55 9.37 25.32
CA PHE A 518 -13.54 10.57 26.14
C PHE A 518 -13.99 10.27 27.58
N GLY A 519 -13.16 10.65 28.55
CA GLY A 519 -13.40 10.41 29.98
C GLY A 519 -12.85 9.10 30.56
N THR A 520 -12.25 8.20 29.76
CA THR A 520 -11.62 6.98 30.29
C THR A 520 -10.17 7.23 30.76
N LYS A 521 -9.67 6.39 31.69
CA LYS A 521 -8.26 6.46 32.15
C LYS A 521 -7.25 6.27 31.02
N CYS A 522 -7.59 5.47 30.01
CA CYS A 522 -6.79 5.39 28.79
C CYS A 522 -6.73 6.73 28.05
N PHE A 523 -7.88 7.37 27.79
CA PHE A 523 -7.94 8.66 27.09
C PHE A 523 -7.13 9.74 27.83
N GLN A 524 -7.12 9.72 29.17
CA GLN A 524 -6.28 10.59 29.98
C GLN A 524 -4.78 10.32 29.75
N LYS A 525 -4.34 9.06 29.70
CA LYS A 525 -2.94 8.71 29.40
C LYS A 525 -2.54 9.08 27.97
N VAL A 526 -3.42 8.84 26.99
CA VAL A 526 -3.17 9.14 25.56
C VAL A 526 -3.10 10.64 25.29
N THR A 527 -4.01 11.42 25.86
CA THR A 527 -4.00 12.87 25.64
C THR A 527 -2.70 13.48 26.14
N LYS A 528 -2.23 13.09 27.34
CA LYS A 528 -0.93 13.54 27.89
C LYS A 528 0.29 13.21 27.01
N VAL A 529 0.23 12.19 26.14
CA VAL A 529 1.29 11.91 25.16
C VAL A 529 1.36 13.03 24.12
N LYS A 530 0.22 13.61 23.70
CA LYS A 530 0.16 14.64 22.64
C LYS A 530 0.94 15.90 23.05
N SER A 531 0.63 16.55 24.17
CA SER A 531 1.38 17.74 24.58
C SER A 531 2.85 17.45 24.86
N ARG A 532 3.17 16.27 25.40
CA ARG A 532 4.56 15.86 25.64
C ARG A 532 5.34 15.76 24.33
N MET A 533 4.75 15.16 23.29
CA MET A 533 5.38 15.07 21.96
C MET A 533 5.48 16.43 21.28
N VAL A 534 4.44 17.26 21.39
CA VAL A 534 4.48 18.64 20.89
C VAL A 534 5.59 19.44 21.57
N LEU A 535 5.68 19.41 22.91
CA LEU A 535 6.75 20.08 23.66
C LEU A 535 8.14 19.58 23.23
N LYS A 536 8.32 18.26 23.08
CA LYS A 536 9.58 17.69 22.61
C LYS A 536 9.98 18.26 21.24
N ILE A 537 9.06 18.29 20.28
CA ILE A 537 9.32 18.79 18.92
C ILE A 537 9.59 20.30 18.92
N LEU A 538 8.86 21.08 19.73
CA LEU A 538 9.11 22.52 19.92
C LEU A 538 10.52 22.77 20.47
N MET A 539 10.94 22.00 21.48
CA MET A 539 12.30 22.10 22.03
C MET A 539 13.40 21.71 21.04
N MET A 540 13.07 21.00 19.95
CA MET A 540 13.97 20.66 18.86
C MET A 540 14.02 21.73 17.74
N GLY A 541 13.30 22.84 17.89
CA GLY A 541 13.34 23.97 16.95
C GLY A 541 12.23 23.98 15.89
N TYR A 542 11.25 23.08 15.97
CA TYR A 542 10.18 22.95 14.98
C TYR A 542 8.85 23.47 15.49
N ASN A 543 8.12 24.24 14.67
CA ASN A 543 6.74 24.61 14.95
C ASN A 543 5.83 23.38 14.78
N VAL A 544 4.72 23.33 15.51
CA VAL A 544 3.80 22.18 15.47
C VAL A 544 2.35 22.64 15.27
N LEU A 545 1.70 22.10 14.24
CA LEU A 545 0.24 22.07 14.14
C LEU A 545 -0.23 20.70 14.59
N LEU A 546 -0.78 20.59 15.79
CA LEU A 546 -1.45 19.36 16.22
C LEU A 546 -2.83 19.27 15.56
N SER A 547 -3.15 18.13 14.97
CA SER A 547 -4.48 17.81 14.44
C SER A 547 -4.84 16.37 14.76
N ASP A 548 -5.97 16.17 15.42
CA ASP A 548 -6.53 14.84 15.60
C ASP A 548 -6.89 14.22 14.25
N ALA A 549 -6.76 12.88 14.16
CA ALA A 549 -7.04 12.13 12.94
C ALA A 549 -8.51 12.22 12.50
N ASP A 550 -9.40 12.64 13.41
CA ASP A 550 -10.84 12.84 13.17
C ASP A 550 -11.21 14.30 12.84
N VAL A 551 -10.22 15.15 12.54
CA VAL A 551 -10.43 16.50 12.00
C VAL A 551 -10.38 16.44 10.47
N TYR A 552 -11.48 16.72 9.77
CA TYR A 552 -11.48 16.77 8.31
C TYR A 552 -11.06 18.15 7.81
N TRP A 553 -10.14 18.21 6.84
CA TRP A 553 -9.58 19.46 6.33
C TRP A 553 -10.21 19.85 4.98
N PHE A 554 -10.72 21.07 4.87
CA PHE A 554 -11.23 21.62 3.62
C PHE A 554 -10.18 22.41 2.85
N ARG A 555 -9.27 23.08 3.57
CA ARG A 555 -8.19 23.93 3.03
C ARG A 555 -6.94 23.76 3.88
N ASN A 556 -5.78 24.13 3.34
CA ASN A 556 -4.54 24.22 4.13
C ASN A 556 -4.62 25.44 5.09
N PRO A 557 -4.64 25.25 6.43
CA PRO A 557 -4.76 26.32 7.41
C PRO A 557 -3.42 26.98 7.74
N LEU A 558 -2.27 26.38 7.39
CA LEU A 558 -0.95 26.89 7.75
C LEU A 558 -0.71 28.36 7.35
N PRO A 559 -1.08 28.82 6.14
CA PRO A 559 -0.90 30.23 5.78
C PRO A 559 -1.60 31.21 6.72
N LEU A 560 -2.81 30.87 7.20
CA LEU A 560 -3.53 31.69 8.18
C LEU A 560 -2.86 31.59 9.56
N LEU A 561 -2.51 30.39 9.99
CA LEU A 561 -1.87 30.16 11.29
C LEU A 561 -0.53 30.88 11.42
N TYR A 562 0.22 31.01 10.33
CA TYR A 562 1.47 31.77 10.34
C TYR A 562 1.26 33.28 10.56
N SER A 563 0.08 33.83 10.25
CA SER A 563 -0.18 35.28 10.38
C SER A 563 -0.29 35.78 11.82
N PHE A 564 -0.49 34.90 12.81
CA PHE A 564 -0.65 35.30 14.20
C PHE A 564 0.62 35.78 14.90
N GLY A 565 1.80 35.64 14.27
CA GLY A 565 3.08 36.09 14.84
C GLY A 565 3.65 35.14 15.91
N PRO A 566 4.79 35.51 16.54
CA PRO A 566 5.43 34.75 17.62
C PRO A 566 4.67 34.89 18.95
N ALA A 567 4.96 34.02 19.92
CA ALA A 567 4.32 34.02 21.24
C ALA A 567 2.78 33.96 21.18
N VAL A 568 2.25 33.27 20.17
CA VAL A 568 0.81 32.98 20.03
C VAL A 568 0.60 31.47 19.88
N LEU A 569 -0.26 30.91 20.73
CA LEU A 569 -0.83 29.59 20.56
C LEU A 569 -2.25 29.74 20.00
N ALA A 570 -2.46 29.32 18.75
CA ALA A 570 -3.76 29.41 18.11
C ALA A 570 -4.51 28.08 18.26
N ALA A 571 -5.65 28.05 18.94
CA ALA A 571 -6.38 26.82 19.26
C ALA A 571 -7.84 26.87 18.84
N GLN A 572 -8.39 25.72 18.43
CA GLN A 572 -9.83 25.57 18.24
C GLN A 572 -10.59 25.73 19.57
N SER A 573 -11.86 26.16 19.49
CA SER A 573 -12.77 26.19 20.64
C SER A 573 -13.88 25.14 20.56
N ASP A 574 -14.20 24.57 21.71
CA ASP A 574 -15.40 23.76 21.97
C ASP A 574 -16.65 24.61 22.28
N GLU A 575 -16.53 25.95 22.30
CA GLU A 575 -17.69 26.84 22.44
C GLU A 575 -18.49 26.86 21.13
N PHE A 576 -19.65 26.20 21.13
CA PHE A 576 -20.47 26.01 19.94
C PHE A 576 -21.62 27.02 19.79
N ASN A 577 -21.84 27.90 20.78
CA ASN A 577 -22.84 28.94 20.64
C ASN A 577 -22.45 29.91 19.51
N LYS A 578 -23.42 30.32 18.70
CA LYS A 578 -23.16 31.17 17.53
C LYS A 578 -22.63 32.56 17.90
N THR A 579 -22.99 33.05 19.08
CA THR A 579 -22.69 34.41 19.55
C THR A 579 -22.04 34.39 20.92
N GLY A 580 -21.35 35.48 21.25
CA GLY A 580 -20.68 35.67 22.55
C GLY A 580 -19.22 35.24 22.53
N PRO A 581 -18.55 35.27 23.70
CA PRO A 581 -17.14 34.93 23.80
C PRO A 581 -16.86 33.49 23.38
N ILE A 582 -15.72 33.27 22.72
CA ILE A 582 -15.26 31.94 22.29
C ILE A 582 -14.24 31.34 23.26
N ASN A 583 -13.62 32.19 24.09
CA ASN A 583 -12.61 31.85 25.09
C ASN A 583 -13.19 31.48 26.48
N LEU A 584 -14.45 31.03 26.55
CA LEU A 584 -15.13 30.71 27.82
C LEU A 584 -14.40 29.60 28.62
N PRO A 585 -14.60 29.55 29.97
CA PRO A 585 -13.96 28.56 30.84
C PRO A 585 -14.00 27.13 30.31
N ARG A 586 -12.81 26.52 30.19
CA ARG A 586 -12.59 25.13 29.72
C ARG A 586 -13.19 24.84 28.33
N ARG A 587 -13.25 25.85 27.45
CA ARG A 587 -13.64 25.69 26.04
C ARG A 587 -12.49 25.57 25.06
N LEU A 588 -11.23 25.68 25.47
CA LEU A 588 -10.11 25.39 24.57
C LEU A 588 -10.18 23.92 24.14
N ASN A 589 -10.08 23.66 22.83
CA ASN A 589 -10.05 22.32 22.27
C ASN A 589 -8.59 21.91 21.97
N SER A 590 -8.14 20.80 22.56
CA SER A 590 -6.75 20.33 22.37
C SER A 590 -6.57 19.37 21.19
N GLY A 591 -7.59 19.16 20.37
CA GLY A 591 -7.52 18.32 19.17
C GLY A 591 -7.10 19.07 17.90
N PHE A 592 -7.05 20.40 17.94
CA PHE A 592 -6.53 21.21 16.84
C PHE A 592 -5.92 22.53 17.35
N TYR A 593 -4.59 22.65 17.33
CA TYR A 593 -3.91 23.89 17.70
C TYR A 593 -2.52 24.03 17.06
N PHE A 594 -2.09 25.27 16.86
CA PHE A 594 -0.78 25.64 16.33
C PHE A 594 0.07 26.27 17.42
N ALA A 595 1.29 25.75 17.59
CA ALA A 595 2.29 26.23 18.53
C ALA A 595 3.61 26.49 17.79
N ARG A 596 4.24 27.63 18.10
CA ARG A 596 5.54 28.00 17.53
C ARG A 596 6.68 27.60 18.45
N SER A 597 7.82 27.26 17.86
CA SER A 597 9.06 27.00 18.58
C SER A 597 9.71 28.33 19.01
N ASP A 598 9.10 29.01 19.98
CA ASP A 598 9.64 30.20 20.65
C ASP A 598 9.66 30.03 22.17
N GLY A 599 10.44 30.87 22.87
CA GLY A 599 10.66 30.74 24.31
C GLY A 599 9.36 30.77 25.13
N SER A 600 8.51 31.77 24.88
CA SER A 600 7.20 31.91 25.55
C SER A 600 6.32 30.67 25.36
N THR A 601 6.21 30.17 24.13
CA THR A 601 5.39 28.99 23.83
C THR A 601 5.97 27.74 24.47
N ILE A 602 7.29 27.53 24.42
CA ILE A 602 7.95 26.38 25.03
C ILE A 602 7.74 26.37 26.54
N ASP A 603 7.94 27.51 27.21
CA ASP A 603 7.79 27.60 28.67
C ASP A 603 6.33 27.43 29.11
N ALA A 604 5.38 27.98 28.35
CA ALA A 604 3.96 27.75 28.59
C ALA A 604 3.58 26.27 28.39
N MET A 605 4.10 25.62 27.35
CA MET A 605 3.88 24.20 27.11
C MET A 605 4.51 23.32 28.20
N LYS A 606 5.67 23.70 28.77
CA LYS A 606 6.23 23.02 29.97
C LYS A 606 5.25 23.09 31.14
N LYS A 607 4.64 24.26 31.40
CA LYS A 607 3.62 24.42 32.44
C LYS A 607 2.42 23.51 32.19
N VAL A 608 1.90 23.47 30.95
CA VAL A 608 0.76 22.62 30.56
C VAL A 608 1.08 21.14 30.80
N VAL A 609 2.25 20.67 30.36
CA VAL A 609 2.69 19.27 30.55
C VAL A 609 2.85 18.95 32.04
N ALA A 610 3.45 19.85 32.82
CA ALA A 610 3.63 19.68 34.27
C ALA A 610 2.28 19.60 35.00
N HIS A 611 1.33 20.49 34.68
CA HIS A 611 -0.02 20.46 35.24
C HIS A 611 -0.78 19.19 34.82
N ALA A 612 -0.66 18.77 33.56
CA ALA A 612 -1.29 17.54 33.08
C ALA A 612 -0.71 16.28 33.75
N ALA A 613 0.57 16.28 34.13
CA ALA A 613 1.19 15.14 34.81
C ALA A 613 0.58 14.88 36.21
N THR A 614 0.19 15.94 36.93
CA THR A 614 -0.38 15.85 38.28
C THR A 614 -1.91 15.75 38.31
N SER A 615 -2.58 16.00 37.18
CA SER A 615 -4.05 15.97 37.08
C SER A 615 -4.62 14.59 36.78
N ASP A 616 -5.75 14.24 37.40
CA ASP A 616 -6.58 13.07 37.06
C ASP A 616 -7.56 13.33 35.90
N LEU A 617 -7.49 14.50 35.27
CA LEU A 617 -8.34 14.86 34.12
C LEU A 617 -7.65 14.52 32.79
N SER A 618 -8.41 14.67 31.70
CA SER A 618 -7.80 14.74 30.36
C SER A 618 -6.92 15.98 30.23
N GLU A 619 -6.06 16.02 29.23
CA GLU A 619 -5.13 17.12 29.01
C GLU A 619 -5.79 18.48 28.71
N GLN A 620 -6.96 18.49 28.06
CA GLN A 620 -7.62 19.73 27.60
C GLN A 620 -7.92 20.74 28.75
N PRO A 621 -8.47 20.33 29.90
CA PRO A 621 -8.52 21.18 31.10
C PRO A 621 -7.18 21.79 31.50
N SER A 622 -6.07 21.03 31.43
CA SER A 622 -4.74 21.55 31.77
C SER A 622 -4.29 22.66 30.83
N PHE A 623 -4.59 22.58 29.53
CA PHE A 623 -4.34 23.69 28.61
C PHE A 623 -5.09 24.95 29.05
N TYR A 624 -6.39 24.81 29.32
CA TYR A 624 -7.20 25.98 29.67
C TYR A 624 -6.77 26.58 31.02
N ASP A 625 -6.73 25.77 32.07
CA ASP A 625 -6.49 26.24 33.43
C ASP A 625 -5.08 26.83 33.57
N THR A 626 -4.08 26.31 32.81
CA THR A 626 -2.72 26.85 32.79
C THR A 626 -2.60 28.14 31.99
N LEU A 627 -3.20 28.20 30.79
CA LEU A 627 -2.97 29.32 29.85
C LEU A 627 -3.98 30.46 29.98
N CYS A 628 -5.23 30.14 30.32
CA CYS A 628 -6.32 31.09 30.53
C CYS A 628 -6.62 31.35 32.01
N GLY A 629 -5.96 30.63 32.91
CA GLY A 629 -6.21 30.70 34.35
C GLY A 629 -7.49 29.96 34.76
N GLU A 630 -7.54 29.48 36.00
CA GLU A 630 -8.73 28.85 36.55
C GLU A 630 -9.93 29.80 36.48
N GLY A 631 -11.06 29.30 35.99
CA GLY A 631 -12.26 30.12 35.79
C GLY A 631 -12.12 31.20 34.71
N GLY A 632 -10.99 31.26 33.98
CA GLY A 632 -10.73 32.25 32.94
C GLY A 632 -10.17 33.57 33.47
N SER A 633 -9.43 33.56 34.59
CA SER A 633 -8.85 34.77 35.21
C SER A 633 -7.93 35.57 34.28
N ASN A 634 -7.34 34.91 33.29
CA ASN A 634 -6.36 35.51 32.37
C ASN A 634 -6.96 35.80 30.98
N ARG A 635 -8.29 35.76 30.85
CA ARG A 635 -8.97 36.10 29.59
C ARG A 635 -8.80 37.57 29.25
N VAL A 636 -8.58 37.85 27.97
CA VAL A 636 -8.48 39.20 27.41
C VAL A 636 -9.46 39.29 26.25
N GLY A 637 -10.50 40.11 26.41
CA GLY A 637 -11.58 40.20 25.44
C GLY A 637 -12.33 38.86 25.24
N ASP A 638 -12.88 38.69 24.05
CA ASP A 638 -13.81 37.60 23.74
C ASP A 638 -13.13 36.38 23.09
N ASP A 639 -11.89 36.53 22.62
CA ASP A 639 -11.18 35.58 21.76
C ASP A 639 -9.76 35.23 22.24
N ARG A 640 -9.28 35.82 23.35
CA ARG A 640 -7.88 35.62 23.79
C ARG A 640 -7.72 35.33 25.28
N CYS A 641 -6.58 34.77 25.62
CA CYS A 641 -6.03 34.73 26.97
C CYS A 641 -4.57 35.18 26.94
N LEU A 642 -4.10 35.82 28.01
CA LEU A 642 -2.70 36.21 28.16
C LEU A 642 -2.12 35.56 29.41
N GLU A 643 -1.23 34.59 29.24
CA GLU A 643 -0.59 33.91 30.35
C GLU A 643 0.51 34.83 30.96
N PRO A 644 0.42 35.18 32.26
CA PRO A 644 1.18 36.28 32.83
C PRO A 644 2.67 36.00 33.06
N GLU A 645 3.08 34.73 33.21
CA GLU A 645 4.48 34.39 33.52
C GLU A 645 5.34 34.25 32.26
N THR A 646 4.75 33.72 31.19
CA THR A 646 5.42 33.41 29.92
C THR A 646 5.14 34.45 28.84
N ASN A 647 4.18 35.35 29.06
CA ASN A 647 3.64 36.28 28.08
C ASN A 647 3.09 35.61 26.81
N LEU A 648 2.73 34.32 26.88
CA LEU A 648 2.07 33.63 25.78
C LEU A 648 0.62 34.11 25.64
N SER A 649 0.25 34.49 24.42
CA SER A 649 -1.15 34.75 24.08
C SER A 649 -1.79 33.49 23.50
N VAL A 650 -2.90 33.04 24.07
CA VAL A 650 -3.77 32.05 23.42
C VAL A 650 -4.77 32.79 22.56
N HIS A 651 -4.81 32.48 21.27
CA HIS A 651 -5.81 32.99 20.34
C HIS A 651 -6.79 31.89 19.96
N PHE A 652 -8.06 32.09 20.27
CA PHE A 652 -9.12 31.14 19.92
C PHE A 652 -9.53 31.35 18.46
N LEU A 653 -9.35 30.32 17.65
CA LEU A 653 -9.67 30.34 16.22
C LEU A 653 -11.17 30.54 16.01
N ASP A 654 -11.52 31.36 15.02
CA ASP A 654 -12.90 31.65 14.64
C ASP A 654 -13.70 30.36 14.41
N ARG A 655 -14.78 30.17 15.17
CA ARG A 655 -15.65 28.98 15.12
C ARG A 655 -16.37 28.79 13.79
N ASP A 656 -16.53 29.84 12.97
CA ASP A 656 -17.08 29.72 11.62
C ASP A 656 -16.05 29.12 10.64
N LEU A 657 -14.77 29.42 10.85
CA LEU A 657 -13.66 28.92 10.03
C LEU A 657 -13.12 27.58 10.54
N PHE A 658 -13.15 27.34 11.85
CA PHE A 658 -12.65 26.14 12.53
C PHE A 658 -13.73 25.50 13.40
N PRO A 659 -14.88 25.10 12.83
CA PRO A 659 -16.00 24.53 13.59
C PRO A 659 -15.65 23.23 14.30
N ASN A 660 -16.11 23.14 15.56
CA ASN A 660 -16.20 21.87 16.28
C ASN A 660 -17.45 21.08 15.86
N GLY A 661 -17.56 19.85 16.34
CA GLY A 661 -18.59 18.90 15.93
C GLY A 661 -20.01 19.18 16.43
N ALA A 662 -20.20 20.15 17.33
CA ALA A 662 -21.52 20.62 17.75
C ALA A 662 -21.94 21.93 17.06
N TYR A 663 -21.05 22.57 16.29
CA TYR A 663 -21.32 23.88 15.74
C TYR A 663 -22.32 23.83 14.56
N LEU A 664 -23.39 24.63 14.66
CA LEU A 664 -24.44 24.85 13.64
C LEU A 664 -25.06 23.58 13.04
N ASP A 665 -25.00 22.47 13.79
CA ASP A 665 -25.40 21.14 13.34
C ASP A 665 -24.82 20.77 11.96
N LEU A 666 -23.59 21.21 11.67
CA LEU A 666 -22.96 21.02 10.36
C LEU A 666 -22.93 19.55 9.95
N TRP A 667 -22.63 18.65 10.89
CA TRP A 667 -22.63 17.21 10.67
C TRP A 667 -24.01 16.61 10.34
N GLN A 668 -25.11 17.30 10.66
CA GLN A 668 -26.48 16.86 10.37
C GLN A 668 -27.00 17.39 9.01
N ARG A 669 -26.23 18.23 8.33
CA ARG A 669 -26.62 18.78 7.03
C ARG A 669 -26.61 17.67 5.96
N LYS A 670 -27.62 17.66 5.09
CA LYS A 670 -27.69 16.71 3.95
C LYS A 670 -26.44 16.73 3.05
N LYS A 671 -25.80 17.90 2.92
CA LYS A 671 -24.57 18.11 2.13
C LYS A 671 -23.50 18.78 3.00
N VAL A 672 -22.95 18.04 3.97
CA VAL A 672 -21.96 18.55 4.94
C VAL A 672 -20.79 19.26 4.22
N ARG A 673 -20.20 18.60 3.22
CA ARG A 673 -19.08 19.18 2.44
C ARG A 673 -19.41 20.54 1.83
N ALA A 674 -20.57 20.65 1.18
CA ALA A 674 -20.99 21.89 0.53
C ALA A 674 -21.31 23.00 1.54
N ALA A 675 -21.89 22.65 2.69
CA ALA A 675 -22.18 23.59 3.77
C ALA A 675 -20.89 24.21 4.32
N CYS A 676 -19.88 23.39 4.65
CA CYS A 676 -18.60 23.87 5.14
C CYS A 676 -17.83 24.69 4.10
N VAL A 677 -17.81 24.26 2.84
CA VAL A 677 -17.16 25.03 1.76
C VAL A 677 -17.82 26.40 1.58
N LYS A 678 -19.17 26.46 1.63
CA LYS A 678 -19.91 27.73 1.53
C LYS A 678 -19.61 28.68 2.71
N GLN A 679 -19.42 28.12 3.90
CA GLN A 679 -19.08 28.88 5.11
C GLN A 679 -17.60 29.31 5.14
N GLY A 680 -16.76 28.74 4.28
CA GLY A 680 -15.33 29.03 4.25
C GLY A 680 -14.51 28.26 5.28
N CYS A 681 -15.03 27.13 5.78
CA CYS A 681 -14.32 26.32 6.78
C CYS A 681 -12.92 25.91 6.27
N PHE A 682 -11.94 25.99 7.16
CA PHE A 682 -10.63 25.37 6.98
C PHE A 682 -10.66 23.90 7.39
N VAL A 683 -11.35 23.59 8.50
CA VAL A 683 -11.49 22.25 9.04
C VAL A 683 -12.89 22.02 9.61
N LEU A 684 -13.26 20.78 9.88
CA LEU A 684 -14.42 20.40 10.70
C LEU A 684 -14.02 19.24 11.61
N HIS A 685 -14.14 19.44 12.92
CA HIS A 685 -13.77 18.42 13.89
C HIS A 685 -14.93 17.42 14.09
N ASN A 686 -14.65 16.13 13.99
CA ASN A 686 -15.59 15.04 14.27
C ASN A 686 -15.70 14.71 15.77
N ASN A 687 -15.59 15.71 16.65
CA ASN A 687 -15.84 15.60 18.10
C ASN A 687 -17.34 15.80 18.43
N TRP A 688 -17.71 15.83 19.71
CA TRP A 688 -19.12 15.89 20.17
C TRP A 688 -20.00 14.69 19.75
N ILE A 689 -19.38 13.52 19.62
CA ILE A 689 -20.06 12.23 19.44
C ILE A 689 -19.32 11.15 20.23
N ARG A 690 -20.08 10.21 20.82
CA ARG A 690 -19.52 9.12 21.62
C ARG A 690 -19.44 7.84 20.81
N GLY A 691 -18.30 7.16 20.93
CA GLY A 691 -18.05 5.88 20.26
C GLY A 691 -17.36 6.04 18.91
N ARG A 692 -16.33 5.23 18.71
CA ARG A 692 -15.48 5.26 17.51
C ARG A 692 -16.25 4.85 16.25
N LEU A 693 -17.05 3.78 16.31
CA LEU A 693 -17.85 3.32 15.17
C LEU A 693 -18.78 4.44 14.67
N LYS A 694 -19.46 5.13 15.59
CA LYS A 694 -20.34 6.26 15.26
C LYS A 694 -19.58 7.44 14.64
N LYS A 695 -18.36 7.74 15.11
CA LYS A 695 -17.49 8.74 14.48
C LYS A 695 -17.17 8.38 13.04
N LEU A 696 -16.75 7.13 12.81
CA LEU A 696 -16.42 6.60 11.50
C LEU A 696 -17.64 6.66 10.56
N GLU A 697 -18.77 6.12 10.99
CA GLU A 697 -20.03 6.15 10.24
C GLU A 697 -20.45 7.59 9.89
N ARG A 698 -20.42 8.51 10.86
CA ARG A 698 -20.75 9.92 10.63
C ARG A 698 -19.87 10.55 9.55
N GLN A 699 -18.57 10.27 9.58
CA GLN A 699 -17.63 10.82 8.61
C GLN A 699 -17.83 10.22 7.21
N VAL A 700 -17.97 8.90 7.11
CA VAL A 700 -18.21 8.20 5.84
C VAL A 700 -19.54 8.66 5.21
N LEU A 701 -20.64 8.64 5.98
CA LEU A 701 -21.97 9.03 5.49
C LEU A 701 -22.07 10.51 5.10
N SER A 702 -21.22 11.38 5.68
CA SER A 702 -21.17 12.80 5.34
C SER A 702 -20.47 13.11 4.00
N GLY A 703 -19.82 12.11 3.39
CA GLY A 703 -18.98 12.31 2.19
C GLY A 703 -17.64 13.00 2.47
N LEU A 704 -17.18 12.99 3.72
CA LEU A 704 -15.89 13.55 4.17
C LEU A 704 -14.86 12.43 4.36
N TRP A 705 -14.71 11.60 3.33
CA TRP A 705 -13.89 10.38 3.36
C TRP A 705 -13.11 10.24 2.05
N GLU A 706 -11.78 10.06 2.12
CA GLU A 706 -10.89 10.13 0.95
C GLU A 706 -10.04 8.85 0.78
N TYR A 707 -10.40 7.76 1.44
CA TYR A 707 -9.65 6.50 1.43
C TYR A 707 -10.56 5.31 1.10
N ASP A 708 -10.19 4.52 0.11
CA ASP A 708 -10.87 3.25 -0.17
C ASP A 708 -10.19 2.13 0.60
N THR A 709 -10.87 1.62 1.63
CA THR A 709 -10.37 0.54 2.48
C THR A 709 -10.27 -0.80 1.76
N SER A 710 -11.04 -1.01 0.69
CA SER A 710 -11.07 -2.27 -0.06
C SER A 710 -9.84 -2.41 -0.96
N THR A 711 -9.48 -1.33 -1.65
CA THR A 711 -8.29 -1.26 -2.52
C THR A 711 -7.05 -0.76 -1.79
N ARG A 712 -7.21 -0.26 -0.55
CA ARG A 712 -6.15 0.38 0.25
C ARG A 712 -5.48 1.52 -0.49
N MET A 713 -6.28 2.37 -1.11
CA MET A 713 -5.82 3.48 -1.93
C MET A 713 -6.47 4.78 -1.52
N CYS A 714 -5.73 5.89 -1.66
CA CYS A 714 -6.37 7.20 -1.62
C CYS A 714 -7.31 7.37 -2.83
N GLN A 715 -8.44 8.03 -2.60
CA GLN A 715 -9.36 8.38 -3.66
C GLN A 715 -8.79 9.57 -4.45
N HIS A 716 -8.33 9.30 -5.67
CA HIS A 716 -7.87 10.32 -6.60
C HIS A 716 -9.04 10.83 -7.43
N HIS A 717 -9.52 12.03 -7.13
CA HIS A 717 -10.55 12.69 -7.95
C HIS A 717 -9.92 13.16 -9.26
N SER A 718 -9.99 12.34 -10.31
CA SER A 718 -9.51 12.75 -11.63
C SER A 718 -10.40 13.87 -12.15
N LYS A 719 -9.83 15.09 -12.32
CA LYS A 719 -10.26 15.91 -13.44
C LYS A 719 -9.91 15.08 -14.68
N LEU A 720 -10.93 14.57 -15.38
CA LEU A 720 -10.79 13.90 -16.67
C LEU A 720 -10.13 14.88 -17.65
N VAL A 721 -8.80 14.96 -17.63
CA VAL A 721 -8.04 15.47 -18.76
C VAL A 721 -8.22 14.42 -19.85
N LYS A 722 -8.69 14.84 -21.03
CA LYS A 722 -8.93 13.95 -22.18
C LYS A 722 -7.74 13.00 -22.32
N LYS A 723 -7.99 11.72 -22.07
CA LYS A 723 -6.99 10.65 -22.20
C LYS A 723 -6.78 10.35 -23.68
N VAL A 724 -5.53 10.09 -24.04
CA VAL A 724 -5.04 9.81 -25.41
C VAL A 724 -5.65 8.54 -25.98
#